data_AF-A0A9J7X024-F1
#
_entry.id   AF-A0A9J7X024-F1
#
_cell.length_a   1.000
_cell.length_b   1.000
_cell.length_c   1.000
_cell.angle_alpha   90.00
_cell.angle_beta   90.00
_cell.angle_gamma   90.00
#
_symmetry.space_group_name_H-M   'P 1'
#
loop_
_entity.id
_entity.type
_entity.pdbx_description
1 polymer ?
#
loop_
_entity_poly.entity_id
_entity_poly.type
_entity_poly.pdbx_seq_one_letter_code
_entity_poly.pdbx_strand_id
1 'polypeptide(L)'
;TFYTFLFLYCASAGPQIDNDKLYKYSYSAEVGLNRPTGSTRGNAGFRISSDVDISLVWRNSEIQDEQLLRISNVQVESAGKRSRKHNIFQGSSAESILGKVRLEALQRPFMVDLTFCVILHGCGQYANDATKVREDADASGKCLVEYKATKDQVVRIKHLDTCKTQEMGFTTHSPVLGVSGKSASETVITLENGIIKSSDVEETHTLSVNAHHKAATKVLSRYQRNVKINHIEVGPAEVAGKDAASVVKSLDDKLMSVGVMGEKVKTKCKGCPNLMDTWKAVRSQLELDSLSKAEAPKSFLMLLHSLRKASKSEILTVLRNCSKTVLPQLVDAVTSAQTPSSLAAILEFLDFSKKEGLMLQERFLYACGFASHPTENMLHSLLELSQGKIGSTDIKESTVIIMGALLRKLCLKGACEVPTVVKVKEMLLAGPDSTQVESEIQMYLLALKNALLPEGVPVLAKYAESEVGAFSTIAITALQRYNPELITPEVKKMLNRIYHQNQRIYEKNVRAAAADVIMSSSPSYMEVKNLLLSIGHLPHEMNKYMLSKVQDILRFEMPACKLVRQVMKDMVSHNYDRFSKTGSSSAFSGFMARTADVTCTYNLDILYSGSGTLRRSNMNIYGQSNNALLHGLQVTIEAQGLESLIAATPDEGEEDLESFAGMSALLFDVQLRPVTFFKGYSDLMSKMFSMSGDPINVVKGLILLTDHSQVIPLQSGLRANAEFQGGLAIDISGGMEISLWYRESKTSVNNRGALVVIGNVTVDTDFVSAGVEVGFETEATLDFITTVQFSEYPFLVCMQMDKTTFPFREMVSKQEKLPSGQTFFSKKSRDQLVPGSEFPLHQENSNMCKKVFEQAW
;
A
#
# COMPACT_ATOMS: atom_id res chain seq x y z
N THR A 1 7.66 -22.24 -25.20
CA THR A 1 7.61 -21.91 -23.76
C THR A 1 7.89 -23.09 -22.83
N PHE A 2 7.89 -24.35 -23.30
CA PHE A 2 8.07 -25.54 -22.42
C PHE A 2 9.52 -26.01 -22.21
N TYR A 3 10.50 -25.35 -22.82
CA TYR A 3 11.88 -25.83 -22.84
C TYR A 3 12.75 -24.97 -21.93
N THR A 4 12.54 -25.11 -20.62
CA THR A 4 13.53 -24.64 -19.65
C THR A 4 13.87 -25.82 -18.75
N PHE A 5 14.55 -26.79 -19.35
CA PHE A 5 15.27 -27.79 -18.59
C PHE A 5 16.46 -27.11 -17.92
N LEU A 6 16.63 -27.41 -16.65
CA LEU A 6 17.60 -26.83 -15.74
C LEU A 6 19.01 -27.12 -16.26
N PHE A 7 19.63 -26.15 -16.92
CA PHE A 7 20.94 -26.34 -17.54
C PHE A 7 21.91 -25.24 -17.12
N LEU A 8 22.94 -25.72 -16.41
CA LEU A 8 24.04 -24.97 -15.82
C LEU A 8 24.87 -24.32 -16.94
N TYR A 9 25.23 -23.05 -16.75
CA TYR A 9 26.23 -22.39 -17.58
C TYR A 9 27.54 -22.23 -16.78
N CYS A 10 28.64 -22.73 -17.37
CA CYS A 10 29.99 -22.12 -17.34
C CYS A 10 31.06 -22.61 -16.34
N ALA A 11 31.95 -23.54 -16.77
CA ALA A 11 33.40 -23.75 -16.47
C ALA A 11 33.88 -25.00 -15.64
N SER A 12 33.81 -26.21 -16.22
CA SER A 12 34.27 -27.58 -15.79
C SER A 12 33.28 -28.66 -15.23
N ALA A 13 33.66 -29.88 -14.86
CA ALA A 13 32.79 -31.08 -14.83
C ALA A 13 31.46 -31.05 -14.01
N GLY A 14 30.34 -31.17 -14.74
CA GLY A 14 29.02 -31.61 -14.26
C GLY A 14 28.74 -33.08 -14.62
N PRO A 15 27.50 -33.60 -14.50
CA PRO A 15 27.20 -35.01 -14.80
C PRO A 15 27.63 -35.40 -16.21
N GLN A 16 28.62 -36.29 -16.32
CA GLN A 16 29.07 -36.83 -17.59
C GLN A 16 28.12 -37.93 -18.06
N ILE A 17 27.60 -37.76 -19.27
CA ILE A 17 26.79 -38.76 -19.96
C ILE A 17 27.75 -39.64 -20.77
N ASP A 18 27.74 -40.93 -20.45
CA ASP A 18 28.49 -41.94 -21.19
C ASP A 18 28.10 -41.99 -22.68
N ASN A 19 29.10 -42.29 -23.51
CA ASN A 19 28.93 -42.48 -24.94
C ASN A 19 28.02 -43.68 -25.23
N ASP A 20 27.24 -43.59 -26.32
CA ASP A 20 26.35 -44.65 -26.80
C ASP A 20 25.34 -45.17 -25.77
N LYS A 21 25.03 -44.37 -24.73
CA LYS A 21 24.02 -44.70 -23.72
C LYS A 21 22.83 -43.76 -23.82
N LEU A 22 21.63 -44.34 -23.79
CA LEU A 22 20.37 -43.63 -23.67
C LEU A 22 19.92 -43.64 -22.21
N TYR A 23 19.74 -42.45 -21.63
CA TYR A 23 19.25 -42.29 -20.27
C TYR A 23 17.78 -41.89 -20.28
N LYS A 24 16.91 -42.75 -19.74
CA LYS A 24 15.48 -42.46 -19.61
C LYS A 24 15.20 -41.83 -18.25
N TYR A 25 14.72 -40.59 -18.25
CA TYR A 25 14.31 -39.87 -17.06
C TYR A 25 12.79 -39.75 -16.99
N SER A 26 12.23 -39.81 -15.78
CA SER A 26 10.86 -39.33 -15.57
C SER A 26 10.91 -37.91 -15.01
N TYR A 27 10.22 -36.99 -15.68
CA TYR A 27 10.10 -35.60 -15.28
C TYR A 27 8.68 -35.33 -14.79
N SER A 28 8.58 -34.65 -13.66
CA SER A 28 7.30 -34.25 -13.09
C SER A 28 7.39 -32.84 -12.53
N ALA A 29 6.56 -31.95 -13.04
CA ALA A 29 6.38 -30.59 -12.54
C ALA A 29 4.99 -30.42 -11.97
N GLU A 30 4.87 -30.11 -10.68
CA GLU A 30 3.61 -29.81 -10.01
C GLU A 30 3.61 -28.35 -9.54
N VAL A 31 2.55 -27.62 -9.87
CA VAL A 31 2.28 -26.30 -9.29
C VAL A 31 1.03 -26.42 -8.43
N GLY A 32 1.15 -26.01 -7.17
CA GLY A 32 0.06 -25.91 -6.21
C GLY A 32 -0.09 -24.49 -5.67
N LEU A 33 -1.30 -23.97 -5.76
CA LEU A 33 -1.72 -22.70 -5.18
C LEU A 33 -2.63 -22.96 -3.98
N ASN A 34 -2.30 -22.38 -2.83
CA ASN A 34 -3.14 -22.46 -1.63
C ASN A 34 -2.91 -21.28 -0.68
N ARG A 35 -3.67 -21.22 0.43
CA ARG A 35 -3.32 -20.38 1.59
C ARG A 35 -2.14 -20.98 2.37
N PRO A 36 -1.29 -20.17 3.04
CA PRO A 36 -0.17 -20.68 3.84
C PRO A 36 -0.60 -21.54 5.02
N THR A 37 -1.68 -21.15 5.70
CA THR A 37 -2.28 -21.92 6.81
C THR A 37 -3.47 -22.71 6.30
N GLY A 38 -3.25 -23.96 5.89
CA GLY A 38 -4.29 -24.87 5.43
C GLY A 38 -3.75 -26.27 5.14
N SER A 39 -4.60 -27.30 5.21
CA SER A 39 -4.20 -28.65 4.80
C SER A 39 -3.79 -28.67 3.32
N THR A 40 -2.80 -29.48 2.96
CA THR A 40 -2.42 -29.77 1.55
C THR A 40 -3.56 -30.40 0.74
N ARG A 41 -4.61 -30.89 1.40
CA ARG A 41 -5.86 -31.35 0.77
C ARG A 41 -6.65 -30.15 0.22
N GLY A 42 -6.77 -30.08 -1.11
CA GLY A 42 -7.57 -29.06 -1.81
C GLY A 42 -6.78 -27.91 -2.43
N ASN A 43 -5.49 -28.10 -2.75
CA ASN A 43 -4.71 -27.17 -3.57
C ASN A 43 -5.36 -27.01 -4.97
N ALA A 44 -5.36 -25.78 -5.49
CA ALA A 44 -5.66 -25.53 -6.89
C ALA A 44 -4.35 -25.58 -7.68
N GLY A 45 -4.31 -26.27 -8.80
CA GLY A 45 -3.05 -26.51 -9.49
C GLY A 45 -3.10 -27.67 -10.47
N PHE A 46 -2.00 -27.85 -11.18
CA PHE A 46 -1.85 -28.89 -12.18
C PHE A 46 -0.43 -29.46 -12.14
N ARG A 47 -0.28 -30.66 -12.69
CA ARG A 47 0.97 -31.39 -12.81
C ARG A 47 1.18 -31.61 -14.29
N ILE A 48 2.44 -31.69 -14.68
CA ILE A 48 2.86 -32.07 -16.01
C ILE A 48 3.89 -33.17 -15.77
N SER A 49 3.63 -34.36 -16.29
CA SER A 49 4.51 -35.53 -16.19
C SER A 49 4.90 -35.97 -17.60
N SER A 50 6.20 -36.17 -17.81
CA SER A 50 6.78 -36.53 -19.11
C SER A 50 7.91 -37.53 -18.89
N ASP A 51 8.07 -38.46 -19.82
CA ASP A 51 9.31 -39.22 -19.94
C ASP A 51 10.29 -38.42 -20.81
N VAL A 52 11.57 -38.45 -20.48
CA VAL A 52 12.61 -37.62 -21.10
C VAL A 52 13.78 -38.53 -21.40
N ASP A 53 13.92 -38.91 -22.66
CA ASP A 53 15.10 -39.65 -23.10
C ASP A 53 16.22 -38.65 -23.38
N ILE A 54 17.39 -38.87 -22.78
CA ILE A 54 18.59 -38.03 -23.00
C ILE A 54 19.68 -38.88 -23.63
N SER A 55 20.16 -38.45 -24.81
CA SER A 55 21.32 -39.03 -25.48
C SER A 55 22.34 -37.96 -25.86
N LEU A 56 23.62 -38.33 -25.84
CA LEU A 56 24.71 -37.52 -26.36
C LEU A 56 24.70 -37.53 -27.89
N VAL A 57 24.71 -36.35 -28.52
CA VAL A 57 24.68 -36.19 -29.99
C VAL A 57 26.05 -35.78 -30.54
N TRP A 58 26.75 -34.91 -29.81
CA TRP A 58 28.06 -34.40 -30.18
C TRP A 58 28.82 -33.96 -28.92
N ARG A 59 30.14 -34.13 -28.94
CA ARG A 59 31.07 -33.64 -27.92
C ARG A 59 32.20 -32.91 -28.62
N ASN A 60 32.56 -31.73 -28.13
CA ASN A 60 33.68 -30.97 -28.68
C ASN A 60 35.01 -31.71 -28.41
N SER A 61 35.85 -31.85 -29.44
CA SER A 61 37.15 -32.53 -29.37
C SER A 61 38.24 -31.74 -28.61
N GLU A 62 38.09 -30.42 -28.46
CA GLU A 62 39.04 -29.55 -27.74
C GLU A 62 38.58 -29.22 -26.31
N ILE A 63 37.26 -29.24 -26.04
CA ILE A 63 36.65 -28.93 -24.73
C ILE A 63 35.64 -30.04 -24.39
N GLN A 64 36.05 -31.04 -23.58
CA GLN A 64 35.21 -32.22 -23.26
C GLN A 64 33.89 -31.91 -22.51
N ASP A 65 33.74 -30.68 -22.01
CA ASP A 65 32.60 -30.20 -21.22
C ASP A 65 31.47 -29.55 -22.05
N GLU A 66 31.65 -29.47 -23.38
CA GLU A 66 30.63 -28.97 -24.32
C GLU A 66 29.93 -30.18 -24.99
N GLN A 67 28.66 -30.40 -24.63
CA GLN A 67 27.88 -31.57 -25.03
C GLN A 67 26.56 -31.15 -25.66
N LEU A 68 26.20 -31.74 -26.80
CA LEU A 68 24.90 -31.55 -27.43
C LEU A 68 23.97 -32.69 -27.01
N LEU A 69 22.88 -32.38 -26.31
CA LEU A 69 21.90 -33.37 -25.87
C LEU A 69 20.62 -33.34 -26.70
N ARG A 70 20.06 -34.53 -26.97
CA ARG A 70 18.76 -34.70 -27.62
C ARG A 70 17.74 -35.20 -26.60
N ILE A 71 16.56 -34.56 -26.58
CA ILE A 71 15.44 -34.89 -25.70
C ILE A 71 14.23 -35.39 -26.52
N SER A 72 13.62 -36.51 -26.13
CA SER A 72 12.38 -37.06 -26.73
C SER A 72 11.36 -37.56 -25.69
N ASN A 73 10.06 -37.60 -26.08
CA ASN A 73 8.87 -38.17 -25.40
C ASN A 73 8.06 -37.35 -24.37
N VAL A 74 7.58 -36.15 -24.73
CA VAL A 74 6.68 -35.37 -23.84
C VAL A 74 5.24 -35.89 -23.79
N GLN A 75 4.78 -36.30 -22.60
CA GLN A 75 3.36 -36.54 -22.26
C GLN A 75 2.88 -35.52 -21.20
N VAL A 76 1.56 -35.41 -20.96
CA VAL A 76 0.96 -34.47 -19.97
C VAL A 76 -0.18 -35.18 -19.24
N GLU A 77 -0.13 -35.26 -17.91
CA GLU A 77 -1.18 -35.85 -17.07
C GLU A 77 -1.58 -34.95 -15.88
N SER A 78 -2.77 -35.16 -15.30
CA SER A 78 -3.34 -34.34 -14.21
C SER A 78 -2.67 -34.51 -12.84
N ALA A 79 -2.59 -33.42 -12.05
CA ALA A 79 -1.96 -33.35 -10.71
C ALA A 79 -2.65 -34.12 -9.58
N GLY A 80 -3.97 -34.29 -9.63
CA GLY A 80 -4.74 -34.56 -8.42
C GLY A 80 -5.49 -35.88 -8.46
N LYS A 81 -5.35 -36.70 -7.40
CA LYS A 81 -6.42 -37.63 -7.00
C LYS A 81 -7.62 -36.81 -6.50
N ARG A 82 -8.42 -36.29 -7.44
CA ARG A 82 -9.73 -35.68 -7.17
C ARG A 82 -10.82 -36.74 -7.35
N SER A 83 -11.96 -36.56 -6.68
CA SER A 83 -13.13 -37.42 -6.92
C SER A 83 -13.57 -37.28 -8.39
N ARG A 84 -14.12 -38.36 -8.98
CA ARG A 84 -14.51 -38.43 -10.41
C ARG A 84 -15.43 -37.30 -10.91
N LYS A 85 -16.07 -36.53 -10.00
CA LYS A 85 -16.95 -35.40 -10.36
C LYS A 85 -16.22 -34.06 -10.52
N HIS A 86 -14.99 -33.90 -10.02
CA HIS A 86 -14.31 -32.61 -9.93
C HIS A 86 -12.94 -32.61 -10.65
N ASN A 87 -12.66 -33.64 -11.44
CA ASN A 87 -11.42 -33.73 -12.22
C ASN A 87 -11.66 -33.14 -13.62
N ILE A 88 -11.15 -31.93 -13.86
CA ILE A 88 -11.26 -31.21 -15.14
C ILE A 88 -10.60 -31.95 -16.32
N PHE A 89 -9.69 -32.90 -16.05
CA PHE A 89 -8.98 -33.68 -17.06
C PHE A 89 -9.66 -35.03 -17.37
N GLN A 90 -10.78 -35.35 -16.72
CA GLN A 90 -11.42 -36.65 -16.90
C GLN A 90 -12.10 -36.73 -18.28
N GLY A 91 -11.59 -37.61 -19.15
CA GLY A 91 -12.08 -37.80 -20.52
C GLY A 91 -11.39 -36.93 -21.57
N SER A 92 -10.39 -36.13 -21.19
CA SER A 92 -9.63 -35.25 -22.08
C SER A 92 -8.29 -35.90 -22.47
N SER A 93 -8.02 -36.08 -23.76
CA SER A 93 -6.69 -36.52 -24.25
C SER A 93 -5.73 -35.32 -24.37
N ALA A 94 -4.42 -35.56 -24.35
CA ALA A 94 -3.42 -34.52 -24.57
C ALA A 94 -3.63 -33.78 -25.91
N GLU A 95 -4.07 -34.50 -26.95
CA GLU A 95 -4.43 -33.93 -28.25
C GLU A 95 -5.66 -33.01 -28.16
N SER A 96 -6.66 -33.34 -27.33
CA SER A 96 -7.85 -32.50 -27.12
C SER A 96 -7.56 -31.20 -26.36
N ILE A 97 -6.52 -31.18 -25.52
CA ILE A 97 -6.14 -30.04 -24.66
C ILE A 97 -5.15 -29.12 -25.38
N LEU A 98 -4.13 -29.69 -26.02
CA LEU A 98 -3.06 -28.93 -26.68
C LEU A 98 -3.39 -28.64 -28.16
N GLY A 99 -4.23 -29.45 -28.80
CA GLY A 99 -4.46 -29.42 -30.24
C GLY A 99 -3.32 -30.07 -31.02
N LYS A 100 -3.65 -30.64 -32.20
CA LYS A 100 -2.76 -31.47 -33.02
C LYS A 100 -1.41 -30.82 -33.36
N VAL A 101 -1.45 -29.57 -33.81
CA VAL A 101 -0.26 -28.80 -34.23
C VAL A 101 0.71 -28.53 -33.07
N ARG A 102 0.19 -28.26 -31.86
CA ARG A 102 1.04 -27.95 -30.69
C ARG A 102 1.59 -29.21 -30.05
N LEU A 103 0.82 -30.30 -30.06
CA LEU A 103 1.30 -31.62 -29.64
C LEU A 103 2.46 -32.08 -30.53
N GLU A 104 2.31 -31.95 -31.86
CA GLU A 104 3.38 -32.23 -32.82
C GLU A 104 4.61 -31.35 -32.58
N ALA A 105 4.44 -30.07 -32.23
CA ALA A 105 5.56 -29.19 -31.89
C ALA A 105 6.25 -29.54 -30.56
N LEU A 106 5.51 -30.06 -29.57
CA LEU A 106 6.05 -30.57 -28.29
C LEU A 106 6.74 -31.93 -28.43
N GLN A 107 6.35 -32.71 -29.44
CA GLN A 107 6.95 -34.01 -29.75
C GLN A 107 8.18 -33.90 -30.67
N ARG A 108 8.45 -32.71 -31.23
CA ARG A 108 9.67 -32.49 -32.02
C ARG A 108 10.90 -32.53 -31.13
N PRO A 109 11.93 -33.30 -31.50
CA PRO A 109 13.20 -33.29 -30.77
C PRO A 109 13.82 -31.90 -30.87
N PHE A 110 14.26 -31.37 -29.75
CA PHE A 110 15.05 -30.13 -29.67
C PHE A 110 16.43 -30.48 -29.12
N MET A 111 17.42 -29.66 -29.49
CA MET A 111 18.81 -29.84 -29.09
C MET A 111 19.21 -28.74 -28.13
N VAL A 112 19.94 -29.12 -27.10
CA VAL A 112 20.47 -28.19 -26.10
C VAL A 112 21.98 -28.23 -26.16
N ASP A 113 22.58 -27.07 -26.41
CA ASP A 113 24.01 -26.86 -26.29
C ASP A 113 24.35 -26.59 -24.81
N LEU A 114 25.15 -27.48 -24.23
CA LEU A 114 25.46 -27.52 -22.81
C LEU A 114 26.95 -27.35 -22.58
N THR A 115 27.33 -26.21 -22.01
CA THR A 115 28.68 -25.94 -21.48
C THR A 115 28.69 -26.06 -19.94
N PHE A 116 29.21 -27.18 -19.41
CA PHE A 116 29.22 -27.50 -17.96
C PHE A 116 30.23 -26.70 -17.10
N CYS A 117 29.96 -26.56 -15.77
CA CYS A 117 30.84 -25.98 -14.72
C CYS A 117 31.19 -26.84 -13.48
N VAL A 118 32.46 -26.82 -13.02
CA VAL A 118 33.03 -27.70 -11.98
C VAL A 118 32.27 -27.58 -10.67
N ILE A 119 31.87 -28.73 -10.15
CA ILE A 119 31.60 -28.90 -8.71
C ILE A 119 32.46 -30.04 -8.12
N LEU A 120 32.91 -31.02 -8.92
CA LEU A 120 33.36 -32.31 -8.36
C LEU A 120 34.86 -32.61 -8.36
N HIS A 121 35.72 -31.86 -9.06
CA HIS A 121 37.16 -32.20 -9.12
C HIS A 121 38.05 -31.63 -7.98
N GLY A 122 37.44 -31.00 -6.97
CA GLY A 122 38.14 -30.50 -5.77
C GLY A 122 37.84 -31.25 -4.46
N CYS A 123 36.78 -32.06 -4.41
CA CYS A 123 36.39 -32.77 -3.17
C CYS A 123 37.16 -34.09 -2.95
N GLY A 124 38.01 -34.51 -3.90
CA GLY A 124 38.90 -35.65 -3.73
C GLY A 124 40.09 -35.41 -2.80
N GLN A 125 40.37 -34.15 -2.41
CA GLN A 125 41.52 -33.82 -1.55
C GLN A 125 41.23 -32.91 -0.35
N TYR A 126 40.00 -32.44 -0.16
CA TYR A 126 39.62 -31.76 1.08
C TYR A 126 38.27 -32.28 1.57
N ALA A 127 38.34 -33.14 2.58
CA ALA A 127 37.28 -33.22 3.57
C ALA A 127 37.19 -31.83 4.23
N ASN A 128 36.24 -31.00 3.80
CA ASN A 128 35.65 -29.89 4.58
C ASN A 128 34.49 -29.27 3.79
N ASP A 129 33.38 -29.01 4.49
CA ASP A 129 32.17 -28.32 4.02
C ASP A 129 32.49 -27.00 3.30
N ALA A 130 32.60 -27.03 1.97
CA ALA A 130 32.85 -25.82 1.18
C ALA A 130 31.51 -25.25 0.67
N THR A 131 30.94 -24.31 1.42
CA THR A 131 29.87 -23.43 0.92
C THR A 131 30.44 -22.46 -0.13
N LYS A 132 29.89 -22.48 -1.35
CA LYS A 132 30.25 -21.53 -2.41
C LYS A 132 29.04 -20.73 -2.84
N VAL A 133 29.20 -19.41 -2.94
CA VAL A 133 28.18 -18.47 -3.43
C VAL A 133 28.61 -17.94 -4.80
N ARG A 134 27.73 -18.01 -5.80
CA ARG A 134 27.98 -17.54 -7.18
C ARG A 134 26.72 -16.94 -7.81
N GLU A 135 26.88 -16.08 -8.80
CA GLU A 135 25.78 -15.59 -9.64
C GLU A 135 25.56 -16.55 -10.83
N ASP A 136 24.37 -17.14 -10.92
CA ASP A 136 23.95 -18.07 -11.98
C ASP A 136 22.80 -17.47 -12.80
N ALA A 137 22.77 -17.75 -14.11
CA ALA A 137 21.67 -17.37 -15.00
C ALA A 137 20.78 -18.58 -15.31
N ASP A 138 19.48 -18.49 -15.01
CA ASP A 138 18.51 -19.52 -15.40
C ASP A 138 17.13 -18.93 -15.78
N ALA A 139 16.09 -19.76 -15.82
CA ALA A 139 14.71 -19.38 -16.14
C ALA A 139 14.20 -18.18 -15.33
N SER A 140 14.70 -18.03 -14.10
CA SER A 140 14.32 -16.96 -13.16
C SER A 140 15.20 -15.70 -13.29
N GLY A 141 16.12 -15.65 -14.26
CA GLY A 141 17.06 -14.55 -14.46
C GLY A 141 18.45 -14.80 -13.88
N LYS A 142 19.21 -13.73 -13.63
CA LYS A 142 20.54 -13.81 -13.00
C LYS A 142 20.41 -13.65 -11.49
N CYS A 143 20.75 -14.68 -10.72
CA CYS A 143 20.50 -14.78 -9.29
C CYS A 143 21.74 -15.24 -8.52
N LEU A 144 21.89 -14.83 -7.25
CA LEU A 144 22.88 -15.42 -6.36
C LEU A 144 22.41 -16.79 -5.86
N VAL A 145 23.30 -17.76 -5.94
CA VAL A 145 23.07 -19.16 -5.62
C VAL A 145 24.17 -19.65 -4.68
N GLU A 146 23.76 -20.29 -3.59
CA GLU A 146 24.62 -20.97 -2.63
C GLU A 146 24.59 -22.48 -2.88
N TYR A 147 25.77 -23.10 -2.98
CA TYR A 147 25.93 -24.54 -3.13
C TYR A 147 26.55 -25.14 -1.86
N LYS A 148 25.89 -26.16 -1.33
CA LYS A 148 26.34 -27.00 -0.20
C LYS A 148 26.51 -28.42 -0.69
N ALA A 149 27.76 -28.87 -0.81
CA ALA A 149 28.07 -30.21 -1.27
C ALA A 149 28.42 -31.12 -0.08
N THR A 150 27.77 -32.27 -0.01
CA THR A 150 28.14 -33.41 0.84
C THR A 150 28.49 -34.61 -0.05
N LYS A 151 28.97 -35.73 0.52
CA LYS A 151 29.48 -36.89 -0.26
C LYS A 151 28.52 -37.39 -1.35
N ASP A 152 27.22 -37.48 -1.05
CA ASP A 152 26.22 -38.09 -1.94
C ASP A 152 25.08 -37.12 -2.31
N GLN A 153 25.12 -35.87 -1.82
CA GLN A 153 24.05 -34.89 -1.98
C GLN A 153 24.61 -33.48 -2.16
N VAL A 154 24.07 -32.75 -3.15
CA VAL A 154 24.33 -31.33 -3.37
C VAL A 154 23.04 -30.56 -3.16
N VAL A 155 23.05 -29.62 -2.22
CA VAL A 155 21.94 -28.69 -1.97
C VAL A 155 22.29 -27.35 -2.58
N ARG A 156 21.44 -26.89 -3.50
CA ARG A 156 21.52 -25.59 -4.16
C ARG A 156 20.40 -24.70 -3.64
N ILE A 157 20.76 -23.61 -2.98
CA ILE A 157 19.83 -22.62 -2.43
C ILE A 157 19.92 -21.37 -3.29
N LYS A 158 18.80 -20.95 -3.89
CA LYS A 158 18.74 -19.74 -4.71
C LYS A 158 18.12 -18.59 -3.92
N HIS A 159 18.84 -17.48 -3.83
CA HIS A 159 18.35 -16.25 -3.21
C HIS A 159 17.56 -15.43 -4.21
N LEU A 160 16.25 -15.68 -4.28
CA LEU A 160 15.34 -15.09 -5.26
C LEU A 160 15.24 -13.56 -5.18
N ASP A 161 15.49 -12.97 -4.01
CA ASP A 161 15.47 -11.50 -3.82
C ASP A 161 16.61 -10.78 -4.57
N THR A 162 17.66 -11.52 -4.95
CA THR A 162 18.83 -10.98 -5.67
C THR A 162 18.71 -11.14 -7.18
N CYS A 163 17.66 -11.81 -7.65
CA CYS A 163 17.46 -12.09 -9.07
C CYS A 163 17.19 -10.80 -9.86
N LYS A 164 18.03 -10.52 -10.85
CA LYS A 164 17.79 -9.44 -11.82
C LYS A 164 16.94 -9.98 -12.97
N THR A 165 15.66 -9.62 -12.98
CA THR A 165 14.72 -9.90 -14.08
C THR A 165 14.33 -8.61 -14.80
N GLN A 166 13.96 -8.72 -16.08
CA GLN A 166 13.41 -7.59 -16.86
C GLN A 166 11.95 -7.27 -16.51
N GLU A 167 11.31 -8.06 -15.63
CA GLU A 167 9.88 -7.94 -15.36
C GLU A 167 9.63 -7.00 -14.17
N MET A 168 9.11 -5.81 -14.51
CA MET A 168 8.76 -4.77 -13.55
C MET A 168 7.38 -5.05 -12.96
N GLY A 169 7.36 -5.48 -11.70
CA GLY A 169 6.20 -5.35 -10.83
C GLY A 169 6.15 -3.96 -10.20
N PHE A 170 5.01 -3.60 -9.62
CA PHE A 170 4.89 -2.43 -8.76
C PHE A 170 4.35 -2.84 -7.39
N THR A 171 4.79 -2.12 -6.37
CA THR A 171 4.33 -2.31 -4.99
C THR A 171 4.14 -0.95 -4.34
N THR A 172 3.22 -0.88 -3.39
CA THR A 172 2.96 0.33 -2.60
C THR A 172 4.23 0.73 -1.82
N HIS A 173 4.49 2.04 -1.74
CA HIS A 173 5.62 2.63 -1.01
C HIS A 173 5.49 2.50 0.53
N SER A 174 4.26 2.46 1.05
CA SER A 174 4.01 2.30 2.48
C SER A 174 4.12 0.83 2.89
N PRO A 175 4.99 0.48 3.86
CA PRO A 175 5.10 -0.88 4.37
C PRO A 175 3.81 -1.35 5.07
N VAL A 176 3.02 -0.46 5.69
CA VAL A 176 1.76 -0.84 6.37
C VAL A 176 0.70 -1.28 5.36
N LEU A 177 0.57 -0.54 4.25
CA LEU A 177 -0.36 -0.87 3.15
C LEU A 177 0.25 -1.81 2.10
N GLY A 178 1.45 -2.33 2.39
CA GLY A 178 2.24 -3.15 1.48
C GLY A 178 1.93 -4.64 1.58
N VAL A 179 2.51 -5.38 0.63
CA VAL A 179 2.51 -6.84 0.62
C VAL A 179 3.94 -7.29 0.91
N SER A 180 4.10 -8.14 1.92
CA SER A 180 5.37 -8.81 2.19
C SER A 180 5.43 -10.16 1.46
N GLY A 181 6.55 -10.41 0.81
CA GLY A 181 6.85 -11.66 0.14
C GLY A 181 8.00 -12.38 0.82
N LYS A 182 7.88 -13.70 0.97
CA LYS A 182 9.00 -14.59 1.27
C LYS A 182 9.11 -15.61 0.14
N SER A 183 10.25 -15.61 -0.52
CA SER A 183 10.54 -16.52 -1.62
C SER A 183 11.71 -17.40 -1.23
N ALA A 184 11.58 -18.71 -1.40
CA ALA A 184 12.65 -19.67 -1.17
C ALA A 184 12.66 -20.70 -2.28
N SER A 185 13.83 -20.96 -2.86
CA SER A 185 14.04 -22.01 -3.85
C SER A 185 15.21 -22.88 -3.37
N GLU A 186 14.89 -24.16 -3.16
CA GLU A 186 15.84 -25.18 -2.75
C GLU A 186 15.83 -26.30 -3.79
N THR A 187 17.01 -26.69 -4.24
CA THR A 187 17.23 -27.79 -5.17
C THR A 187 18.15 -28.80 -4.52
N VAL A 188 17.63 -30.00 -4.28
CA VAL A 188 18.35 -31.13 -3.70
C VAL A 188 18.68 -32.13 -4.80
N ILE A 189 19.97 -32.31 -5.05
CA ILE A 189 20.50 -33.22 -6.07
C ILE A 189 21.13 -34.41 -5.37
N THR A 190 20.68 -35.63 -5.67
CA THR A 190 21.30 -36.86 -5.17
C THR A 190 22.17 -37.49 -6.26
N LEU A 191 23.37 -37.91 -5.86
CA LEU A 191 24.39 -38.46 -6.75
C LEU A 191 24.60 -39.95 -6.42
N GLU A 192 24.69 -40.79 -7.46
CA GLU A 192 25.07 -42.20 -7.33
C GLU A 192 26.16 -42.48 -8.37
N ASN A 193 27.36 -42.86 -7.91
CA ASN A 193 28.55 -43.06 -8.76
C ASN A 193 28.89 -41.86 -9.66
N GLY A 194 28.68 -40.63 -9.20
CA GLY A 194 28.95 -39.40 -9.98
C GLY A 194 27.88 -39.02 -11.00
N ILE A 195 26.79 -39.78 -11.11
CA ILE A 195 25.64 -39.51 -11.98
C ILE A 195 24.47 -38.98 -11.15
N ILE A 196 23.71 -38.03 -11.68
CA ILE A 196 22.51 -37.49 -11.02
C ILE A 196 21.41 -38.57 -11.00
N LYS A 197 21.06 -39.06 -9.81
CA LYS A 197 19.99 -40.03 -9.58
C LYS A 197 18.64 -39.35 -9.36
N SER A 198 18.60 -38.28 -8.58
CA SER A 198 17.38 -37.49 -8.46
C SER A 198 17.70 -36.01 -8.31
N SER A 199 16.75 -35.19 -8.74
CA SER A 199 16.76 -33.76 -8.47
C SER A 199 15.36 -33.38 -8.00
N ASP A 200 15.25 -33.05 -6.73
CA ASP A 200 14.03 -32.54 -6.11
C ASP A 200 14.19 -31.04 -5.93
N VAL A 201 13.31 -30.26 -6.56
CA VAL A 201 13.32 -28.82 -6.50
C VAL A 201 12.02 -28.37 -5.84
N GLU A 202 12.13 -27.60 -4.78
CA GLU A 202 11.01 -26.97 -4.11
C GLU A 202 11.18 -25.45 -4.14
N GLU A 203 10.24 -24.79 -4.81
CA GLU A 203 10.16 -23.34 -4.90
C GLU A 203 8.87 -22.88 -4.22
N THR A 204 9.00 -21.97 -3.26
CA THR A 204 7.90 -21.42 -2.49
C THR A 204 7.90 -19.91 -2.57
N HIS A 205 6.74 -19.35 -2.92
CA HIS A 205 6.48 -17.92 -2.79
C HIS A 205 5.29 -17.73 -1.87
N THR A 206 5.51 -17.06 -0.75
CA THR A 206 4.45 -16.71 0.19
C THR A 206 4.27 -15.20 0.17
N LEU A 207 3.10 -14.75 -0.24
CA LEU A 207 2.73 -13.32 -0.29
C LEU A 207 1.65 -13.07 0.76
N SER A 208 1.84 -12.08 1.61
CA SER A 208 0.87 -11.71 2.66
C SER A 208 0.65 -10.21 2.73
N VAL A 209 -0.60 -9.81 2.95
CA VAL A 209 -0.95 -8.41 3.19
C VAL A 209 -0.51 -8.03 4.60
N ASN A 210 0.29 -6.97 4.74
CA ASN A 210 0.85 -6.59 6.05
C ASN A 210 -0.23 -6.12 7.04
N ALA A 211 -1.32 -5.55 6.54
CA ALA A 211 -2.47 -5.17 7.36
C ALA A 211 -3.28 -6.37 7.89
N HIS A 212 -3.15 -7.57 7.30
CA HIS A 212 -3.84 -8.78 7.76
C HIS A 212 -3.11 -10.03 7.24
N HIS A 213 -2.22 -10.62 8.06
CA HIS A 213 -1.34 -11.70 7.61
C HIS A 213 -2.08 -13.00 7.26
N LYS A 214 -3.33 -13.16 7.72
CA LYS A 214 -4.20 -14.28 7.30
C LYS A 214 -4.66 -14.17 5.84
N ALA A 215 -4.71 -12.96 5.28
CA ALA A 215 -4.90 -12.74 3.85
C ALA A 215 -3.58 -12.95 3.11
N ALA A 216 -3.20 -14.23 3.01
CA ALA A 216 -1.96 -14.64 2.37
C ALA A 216 -2.19 -15.77 1.37
N THR A 217 -1.33 -15.81 0.36
CA THR A 217 -1.28 -16.84 -0.66
C THR A 217 0.10 -17.49 -0.65
N LYS A 218 0.13 -18.79 -0.94
CA LYS A 218 1.34 -19.58 -1.12
C LYS A 218 1.28 -20.21 -2.49
N VAL A 219 2.26 -19.87 -3.31
CA VAL A 219 2.62 -20.62 -4.52
C VAL A 219 3.67 -21.64 -4.11
N LEU A 220 3.35 -22.90 -4.26
CA LEU A 220 4.28 -24.00 -4.11
C LEU A 220 4.49 -24.59 -5.50
N SER A 221 5.71 -24.52 -5.99
CA SER A 221 6.11 -25.27 -7.17
C SER A 221 7.08 -26.37 -6.77
N ARG A 222 6.76 -27.60 -7.12
CA ARG A 222 7.61 -28.76 -6.86
C ARG A 222 7.93 -29.46 -8.16
N TYR A 223 9.21 -29.64 -8.41
CA TYR A 223 9.69 -30.44 -9.52
C TYR A 223 10.40 -31.66 -8.94
N GLN A 224 9.97 -32.83 -9.37
CA GLN A 224 10.65 -34.07 -9.04
C GLN A 224 11.16 -34.67 -10.32
N ARG A 225 12.48 -34.79 -10.41
CA ARG A 225 13.13 -35.61 -11.41
C ARG A 225 13.57 -36.88 -10.72
N ASN A 226 12.81 -37.95 -10.93
CA ASN A 226 13.18 -39.27 -10.45
C ASN A 226 13.78 -40.05 -11.60
N VAL A 227 15.03 -40.48 -11.44
CA VAL A 227 15.59 -41.52 -12.28
C VAL A 227 14.96 -42.85 -11.85
N LYS A 228 14.11 -43.40 -12.72
CA LYS A 228 13.92 -44.84 -12.74
C LYS A 228 15.02 -45.40 -13.64
N ILE A 229 16.17 -45.79 -13.07
CA ILE A 229 17.09 -46.69 -13.79
C ILE A 229 16.34 -48.02 -13.87
N ASN A 230 15.54 -48.17 -14.92
CA ASN A 230 15.01 -49.48 -15.30
C ASN A 230 15.92 -50.10 -16.37
N HIS A 231 16.43 -49.31 -17.33
CA HIS A 231 17.38 -49.77 -18.36
C HIS A 231 18.27 -48.62 -18.87
N ILE A 232 19.57 -48.90 -19.00
CA ILE A 232 20.49 -48.18 -19.88
C ILE A 232 20.40 -48.88 -21.23
N GLU A 233 19.92 -48.17 -22.25
CA GLU A 233 19.81 -48.71 -23.61
C GLU A 233 20.97 -48.20 -24.48
N VAL A 234 21.25 -48.89 -25.59
CA VAL A 234 22.22 -48.44 -26.59
C VAL A 234 21.63 -47.22 -27.31
N GLY A 235 22.31 -46.09 -27.19
CA GLY A 235 21.94 -44.81 -27.77
C GLY A 235 22.37 -44.64 -29.24
N PRO A 236 21.93 -43.56 -29.90
CA PRO A 236 22.38 -43.19 -31.24
C PRO A 236 23.88 -42.82 -31.25
N ALA A 237 24.57 -43.15 -32.35
CA ALA A 237 25.99 -42.83 -32.53
C ALA A 237 26.23 -41.32 -32.68
N GLU A 238 27.38 -40.85 -32.19
CA GLU A 238 27.79 -39.45 -32.26
C GLU A 238 27.93 -38.95 -33.72
N VAL A 239 27.51 -37.70 -33.95
CA VAL A 239 27.63 -37.03 -35.25
C VAL A 239 28.90 -36.17 -35.25
N ALA A 240 29.79 -36.34 -36.23
CA ALA A 240 31.02 -35.57 -36.32
C ALA A 240 30.77 -34.14 -36.86
N GLY A 241 31.31 -33.11 -36.19
CA GLY A 241 31.29 -31.72 -36.63
C GLY A 241 32.25 -30.82 -35.86
N LYS A 242 32.58 -29.64 -36.39
CA LYS A 242 33.58 -28.71 -35.80
C LYS A 242 33.01 -27.79 -34.72
N ASP A 243 31.74 -27.43 -34.84
CA ASP A 243 31.04 -26.50 -33.95
C ASP A 243 29.57 -26.94 -33.77
N ALA A 244 29.01 -26.72 -32.58
CA ALA A 244 27.64 -27.13 -32.25
C ALA A 244 26.60 -26.59 -33.24
N ALA A 245 26.78 -25.37 -33.75
CA ALA A 245 25.88 -24.75 -34.73
C ALA A 245 25.91 -25.48 -36.09
N SER A 246 27.07 -25.93 -36.56
CA SER A 246 27.20 -26.76 -37.77
C SER A 246 26.53 -28.13 -37.62
N VAL A 247 26.66 -28.76 -36.46
CA VAL A 247 26.05 -30.07 -36.17
C VAL A 247 24.53 -29.96 -36.12
N VAL A 248 23.99 -28.93 -35.46
CA VAL A 248 22.54 -28.68 -35.39
C VAL A 248 21.95 -28.44 -36.78
N LYS A 249 22.60 -27.65 -37.65
CA LYS A 249 22.17 -27.47 -39.04
C LYS A 249 22.21 -28.76 -39.86
N SER A 250 23.24 -29.58 -39.67
CA SER A 250 23.36 -30.86 -40.39
C SER A 250 22.29 -31.89 -40.01
N LEU A 251 21.69 -31.75 -38.82
CA LEU A 251 20.64 -32.63 -38.32
C LEU A 251 19.24 -32.18 -38.75
N ASP A 252 18.93 -30.88 -38.69
CA ASP A 252 17.69 -30.30 -39.21
C ASP A 252 17.84 -28.78 -39.43
N ASP A 253 17.74 -28.33 -40.70
CA ASP A 253 17.82 -26.93 -41.11
C ASP A 253 16.69 -26.05 -40.50
N LYS A 254 15.67 -26.64 -39.90
CA LYS A 254 14.55 -25.92 -39.25
C LYS A 254 14.80 -25.55 -37.79
N LEU A 255 15.90 -26.04 -37.19
CA LEU A 255 16.25 -25.70 -35.81
C LEU A 255 16.82 -24.27 -35.73
N MET A 256 16.28 -23.47 -34.81
CA MET A 256 16.73 -22.10 -34.57
C MET A 256 17.14 -21.92 -33.11
N SER A 257 18.18 -21.11 -32.87
CA SER A 257 18.63 -20.76 -31.52
C SER A 257 17.63 -19.85 -30.82
N VAL A 258 17.20 -20.23 -29.62
CA VAL A 258 16.29 -19.46 -28.76
C VAL A 258 16.96 -19.28 -27.40
N GLY A 259 16.87 -18.07 -26.82
CA GLY A 259 17.44 -17.79 -25.51
C GLY A 259 16.76 -18.57 -24.37
N VAL A 260 17.52 -18.84 -23.29
CA VAL A 260 17.03 -19.55 -22.09
C VAL A 260 15.98 -18.74 -21.31
N MET A 261 15.97 -17.42 -21.49
CA MET A 261 14.99 -16.53 -20.86
C MET A 261 13.63 -16.63 -21.55
N GLY A 262 12.57 -16.87 -20.76
CA GLY A 262 11.22 -17.05 -21.30
C GLY A 262 10.69 -15.80 -22.03
N GLU A 263 10.29 -15.96 -23.29
CA GLU A 263 9.67 -14.89 -24.09
C GLU A 263 8.23 -14.57 -23.67
N LYS A 264 7.82 -13.31 -23.87
CA LYS A 264 6.48 -12.81 -23.53
C LYS A 264 5.42 -13.33 -24.50
N VAL A 265 4.59 -14.27 -24.05
CA VAL A 265 3.36 -14.64 -24.77
C VAL A 265 2.23 -13.73 -24.28
N LYS A 266 1.72 -12.86 -25.16
CA LYS A 266 0.49 -12.11 -24.88
C LYS A 266 -0.68 -13.08 -24.94
N THR A 267 -1.32 -13.33 -23.81
CA THR A 267 -2.58 -14.07 -23.73
C THR A 267 -3.68 -13.26 -24.45
N LYS A 268 -3.90 -13.55 -25.73
CA LYS A 268 -5.08 -13.05 -26.46
C LYS A 268 -6.32 -13.74 -25.89
N CYS A 269 -6.96 -13.09 -24.92
CA CYS A 269 -8.24 -13.55 -24.40
C CYS A 269 -9.29 -13.51 -25.52
N LYS A 270 -9.71 -14.68 -26.03
CA LYS A 270 -10.84 -14.79 -26.95
C LYS A 270 -12.12 -14.68 -26.13
N GLY A 271 -12.89 -13.60 -26.31
CA GLY A 271 -14.19 -13.40 -25.67
C GLY A 271 -14.18 -12.67 -24.32
N CYS A 272 -13.09 -11.98 -23.96
CA CYS A 272 -13.14 -11.07 -22.81
C CYS A 272 -14.13 -9.92 -23.07
N PRO A 273 -14.95 -9.53 -22.08
CA PRO A 273 -15.88 -8.43 -22.23
C PRO A 273 -15.14 -7.13 -22.53
N ASN A 274 -15.70 -6.29 -23.40
CA ASN A 274 -15.14 -4.98 -23.69
C ASN A 274 -15.31 -4.07 -22.46
N LEU A 275 -14.51 -2.99 -22.37
CA LEU A 275 -14.59 -2.03 -21.26
C LEU A 275 -16.02 -1.52 -21.05
N MET A 276 -16.75 -1.23 -22.13
CA MET A 276 -18.13 -0.75 -22.07
C MET A 276 -19.11 -1.78 -21.49
N ASP A 277 -18.88 -3.08 -21.72
CA ASP A 277 -19.71 -4.14 -21.16
C ASP A 277 -19.47 -4.29 -19.66
N THR A 278 -18.20 -4.21 -19.24
CA THR A 278 -17.84 -4.19 -17.81
C THR A 278 -18.40 -2.95 -17.10
N TRP A 279 -18.37 -1.79 -17.76
CA TRP A 279 -18.96 -0.56 -17.23
C TRP A 279 -20.48 -0.67 -17.04
N LYS A 280 -21.20 -1.22 -18.02
CA LYS A 280 -22.66 -1.42 -17.92
C LYS A 280 -23.04 -2.35 -16.76
N ALA A 281 -22.22 -3.37 -16.48
CA ALA A 281 -22.45 -4.30 -15.37
C ALA A 281 -22.20 -3.66 -13.99
N VAL A 282 -21.22 -2.76 -13.89
CA VAL A 282 -20.74 -2.19 -12.62
C VAL A 282 -21.46 -0.90 -12.23
N ARG A 283 -21.99 -0.14 -13.20
CA ARG A 283 -22.53 1.21 -12.98
C ARG A 283 -23.57 1.30 -11.85
N SER A 284 -24.47 0.33 -11.71
CA SER A 284 -25.52 0.34 -10.66
C SER A 284 -24.95 0.24 -9.25
N GLN A 285 -23.77 -0.38 -9.08
CA GLN A 285 -23.11 -0.57 -7.80
C GLN A 285 -22.19 0.60 -7.42
N LEU A 286 -22.00 1.58 -8.32
CA LEU A 286 -21.21 2.79 -8.08
C LEU A 286 -22.09 4.02 -7.84
N GLU A 287 -23.39 3.83 -7.65
CA GLU A 287 -24.31 4.91 -7.28
C GLU A 287 -24.07 5.41 -5.85
N LEU A 288 -24.52 6.62 -5.55
CA LEU A 288 -24.23 7.32 -4.30
C LEU A 288 -24.69 6.54 -3.05
N ASP A 289 -25.81 5.84 -3.15
CA ASP A 289 -26.42 5.10 -2.03
C ASP A 289 -25.72 3.76 -1.74
N SER A 290 -24.99 3.22 -2.71
CA SER A 290 -24.29 1.94 -2.61
C SER A 290 -22.81 2.07 -2.27
N LEU A 291 -22.25 3.29 -2.26
CA LEU A 291 -20.82 3.51 -1.96
C LEU A 291 -20.40 3.03 -0.57
N SER A 292 -21.27 3.09 0.43
CA SER A 292 -20.96 2.61 1.79
C SER A 292 -21.01 1.08 1.93
N LYS A 293 -21.35 0.34 0.86
CA LYS A 293 -21.38 -1.13 0.85
C LYS A 293 -20.12 -1.71 0.23
N ALA A 294 -19.72 -2.91 0.62
CA ALA A 294 -18.56 -3.62 0.09
C ALA A 294 -18.63 -3.93 -1.41
N GLU A 295 -19.84 -3.94 -2.00
CA GLU A 295 -20.03 -4.17 -3.44
C GLU A 295 -19.41 -3.05 -4.30
N ALA A 296 -19.47 -1.80 -3.84
CA ALA A 296 -18.93 -0.65 -4.56
C ALA A 296 -17.39 -0.71 -4.74
N PRO A 297 -16.56 -0.83 -3.68
CA PRO A 297 -15.12 -0.96 -3.82
C PRO A 297 -14.72 -2.24 -4.57
N LYS A 298 -15.48 -3.34 -4.44
CA LYS A 298 -15.23 -4.55 -5.23
C LYS A 298 -15.40 -4.31 -6.74
N SER A 299 -16.48 -3.65 -7.12
CA SER A 299 -16.76 -3.35 -8.53
C SER A 299 -15.86 -2.25 -9.09
N PHE A 300 -15.43 -1.32 -8.25
CA PHE A 300 -14.35 -0.39 -8.54
C PHE A 300 -13.03 -1.12 -8.89
N LEU A 301 -12.61 -2.12 -8.09
CA LEU A 301 -11.42 -2.91 -8.38
C LEU A 301 -11.55 -3.72 -9.67
N MET A 302 -12.74 -4.29 -9.95
CA MET A 302 -13.01 -4.98 -11.21
C MET A 302 -12.89 -4.05 -12.43
N LEU A 303 -13.44 -2.84 -12.33
CA LEU A 303 -13.34 -1.84 -13.38
C LEU A 303 -11.89 -1.42 -13.62
N LEU A 304 -11.11 -1.27 -12.55
CA LEU A 304 -9.71 -0.87 -12.59
C LEU A 304 -8.83 -1.87 -13.35
N HIS A 305 -9.07 -3.18 -13.17
CA HIS A 305 -8.37 -4.22 -13.94
C HIS A 305 -8.66 -4.13 -15.45
N SER A 306 -9.91 -3.81 -15.83
CA SER A 306 -10.26 -3.56 -17.23
C SER A 306 -9.64 -2.28 -17.79
N LEU A 307 -9.64 -1.19 -17.00
CA LEU A 307 -9.07 0.10 -17.39
C LEU A 307 -7.56 0.02 -17.66
N ARG A 308 -6.82 -0.78 -16.90
CA ARG A 308 -5.38 -1.01 -17.11
C ARG A 308 -5.05 -1.64 -18.47
N LYS A 309 -6.01 -2.36 -19.06
CA LYS A 309 -5.85 -3.04 -20.35
C LYS A 309 -6.41 -2.23 -21.53
N ALA A 310 -7.21 -1.20 -21.25
CA ALA A 310 -7.95 -0.44 -22.26
C ALA A 310 -7.07 0.61 -22.98
N SER A 311 -7.51 0.99 -24.17
CA SER A 311 -6.89 2.06 -24.96
C SER A 311 -7.45 3.45 -24.58
N LYS A 312 -6.71 4.52 -24.93
CA LYS A 312 -7.12 5.92 -24.65
C LYS A 312 -8.51 6.25 -25.21
N SER A 313 -8.81 5.83 -26.44
CA SER A 313 -10.08 6.13 -27.13
C SER A 313 -11.28 5.43 -26.48
N GLU A 314 -11.11 4.19 -26.02
CA GLU A 314 -12.14 3.45 -25.28
C GLU A 314 -12.49 4.15 -23.97
N ILE A 315 -11.48 4.58 -23.21
CA ILE A 315 -11.66 5.28 -21.93
C ILE A 315 -12.41 6.60 -22.15
N LEU A 316 -12.03 7.40 -23.15
CA LEU A 316 -12.71 8.65 -23.49
C LEU A 316 -14.19 8.43 -23.89
N THR A 317 -14.47 7.34 -24.59
CA THR A 317 -15.84 6.99 -24.99
C THR A 317 -16.71 6.69 -23.77
N VAL A 318 -16.18 5.98 -22.77
CA VAL A 318 -16.90 5.68 -21.52
C VAL A 318 -17.12 6.96 -20.70
N LEU A 319 -16.11 7.84 -20.59
CA LEU A 319 -16.21 9.11 -19.87
C LEU A 319 -17.28 10.04 -20.46
N ARG A 320 -17.34 10.17 -21.79
CA ARG A 320 -18.31 11.04 -22.49
C ARG A 320 -19.75 10.51 -22.41
N ASN A 321 -19.94 9.19 -22.31
CA ASN A 321 -21.27 8.56 -22.27
C ASN A 321 -21.82 8.34 -20.84
N CYS A 322 -21.13 8.83 -19.80
CA CYS A 322 -21.51 8.63 -18.41
C CYS A 322 -22.53 9.67 -17.91
N SER A 323 -23.42 9.27 -16.98
CA SER A 323 -24.31 10.22 -16.30
C SER A 323 -23.56 11.05 -15.26
N LYS A 324 -24.03 12.28 -15.00
CA LYS A 324 -23.42 13.22 -14.04
C LYS A 324 -23.31 12.66 -12.61
N THR A 325 -24.18 11.74 -12.21
CA THR A 325 -24.23 11.15 -10.87
C THR A 325 -23.11 10.16 -10.57
N VAL A 326 -22.67 9.38 -11.57
CA VAL A 326 -21.64 8.32 -11.42
C VAL A 326 -20.28 8.77 -12.00
N LEU A 327 -20.27 9.93 -12.68
CA LEU A 327 -19.07 10.50 -13.29
C LEU A 327 -17.92 10.69 -12.28
N PRO A 328 -18.14 11.19 -11.04
CA PRO A 328 -17.05 11.31 -10.05
C PRO A 328 -16.37 9.98 -9.74
N GLN A 329 -17.13 8.91 -9.56
CA GLN A 329 -16.64 7.56 -9.25
C GLN A 329 -15.85 6.97 -10.43
N LEU A 330 -16.28 7.29 -11.67
CA LEU A 330 -15.54 6.91 -12.86
C LEU A 330 -14.21 7.68 -12.96
N VAL A 331 -14.18 8.96 -12.61
CA VAL A 331 -12.93 9.75 -12.53
C VAL A 331 -11.97 9.14 -11.50
N ASP A 332 -12.48 8.75 -10.32
CA ASP A 332 -11.69 8.05 -9.30
C ASP A 332 -11.06 6.76 -9.87
N ALA A 333 -11.83 5.96 -10.63
CA ALA A 333 -11.37 4.71 -11.23
C ALA A 333 -10.34 4.90 -12.36
N VAL A 334 -10.59 5.82 -13.29
CA VAL A 334 -9.69 6.11 -14.42
C VAL A 334 -8.35 6.65 -13.94
N THR A 335 -8.38 7.51 -12.92
CA THR A 335 -7.15 8.08 -12.34
C THR A 335 -6.38 7.02 -11.56
N SER A 336 -7.07 6.18 -10.79
CA SER A 336 -6.47 5.08 -10.01
C SER A 336 -5.84 3.98 -10.87
N ALA A 337 -6.23 3.87 -12.15
CA ALA A 337 -5.63 2.90 -13.08
C ALA A 337 -4.14 3.16 -13.34
N GLN A 338 -3.67 4.42 -13.21
CA GLN A 338 -2.26 4.82 -13.25
C GLN A 338 -1.47 4.40 -14.51
N THR A 339 -2.15 4.28 -15.68
CA THR A 339 -1.47 4.01 -16.95
C THR A 339 -1.26 5.31 -17.74
N PRO A 340 -0.25 5.39 -18.64
CA PRO A 340 -0.08 6.54 -19.52
C PRO A 340 -1.33 6.84 -20.37
N SER A 341 -2.01 5.79 -20.84
CA SER A 341 -3.26 5.90 -21.59
C SER A 341 -4.41 6.49 -20.78
N SER A 342 -4.56 6.07 -19.51
CA SER A 342 -5.63 6.57 -18.63
C SER A 342 -5.37 8.01 -18.19
N LEU A 343 -4.12 8.36 -17.89
CA LEU A 343 -3.72 9.74 -17.56
C LEU A 343 -3.96 10.69 -18.75
N ALA A 344 -3.55 10.29 -19.96
CA ALA A 344 -3.78 11.12 -21.14
C ALA A 344 -5.27 11.27 -21.50
N ALA A 345 -6.08 10.25 -21.23
CA ALA A 345 -7.54 10.31 -21.44
C ALA A 345 -8.21 11.29 -20.46
N ILE A 346 -7.88 11.22 -19.17
CA ILE A 346 -8.52 12.08 -18.17
C ILE A 346 -8.10 13.55 -18.30
N LEU A 347 -6.84 13.81 -18.65
CA LEU A 347 -6.34 15.17 -18.90
C LEU A 347 -6.98 15.81 -20.14
N GLU A 348 -7.33 15.03 -21.17
CA GLU A 348 -8.08 15.53 -22.33
C GLU A 348 -9.56 15.79 -22.00
N PHE A 349 -10.12 15.03 -21.06
CA PHE A 349 -11.51 15.17 -20.64
C PHE A 349 -11.75 16.35 -19.69
N LEU A 350 -10.80 16.62 -18.78
CA LEU A 350 -10.92 17.68 -17.78
C LEU A 350 -10.37 19.01 -18.31
N ASP A 351 -11.23 20.01 -18.41
CA ASP A 351 -10.83 21.38 -18.75
C ASP A 351 -10.61 22.20 -17.47
N PHE A 352 -9.34 22.42 -17.10
CA PHE A 352 -8.95 23.21 -15.92
C PHE A 352 -9.10 24.72 -16.10
N SER A 353 -9.37 25.19 -17.32
CA SER A 353 -9.57 26.62 -17.60
C SER A 353 -10.96 27.10 -17.18
N LYS A 354 -11.93 26.19 -17.11
CA LYS A 354 -13.32 26.49 -16.75
C LYS A 354 -13.59 26.27 -15.27
N LYS A 355 -14.45 27.11 -14.70
CA LYS A 355 -14.99 26.94 -13.33
C LYS A 355 -16.08 25.86 -13.26
N GLU A 356 -16.64 25.46 -14.40
CA GLU A 356 -17.59 24.36 -14.49
C GLU A 356 -16.84 23.02 -14.33
N GLY A 357 -17.18 22.23 -13.30
CA GLY A 357 -16.56 20.92 -13.06
C GLY A 357 -15.53 20.85 -11.93
N LEU A 358 -15.49 21.84 -11.02
CA LEU A 358 -14.64 21.88 -9.82
C LEU A 358 -14.57 20.52 -9.10
N MET A 359 -15.72 19.90 -8.86
CA MET A 359 -15.80 18.60 -8.19
C MET A 359 -14.99 17.50 -8.90
N LEU A 360 -15.01 17.44 -10.24
CA LEU A 360 -14.30 16.41 -11.00
C LEU A 360 -12.79 16.66 -11.03
N GLN A 361 -12.40 17.93 -11.13
CA GLN A 361 -10.99 18.35 -11.06
C GLN A 361 -10.40 18.03 -9.69
N GLU A 362 -11.13 18.32 -8.61
CA GLU A 362 -10.71 18.01 -7.24
C GLU A 362 -10.59 16.50 -7.00
N ARG A 363 -11.56 15.69 -7.49
CA ARG A 363 -11.49 14.22 -7.43
C ARG A 363 -10.27 13.66 -8.15
N PHE A 364 -9.99 14.15 -9.35
CA PHE A 364 -8.78 13.78 -10.09
C PHE A 364 -7.51 14.08 -9.30
N LEU A 365 -7.39 15.30 -8.73
CA LEU A 365 -6.22 15.69 -7.94
C LEU A 365 -6.07 14.84 -6.68
N TYR A 366 -7.14 14.58 -5.93
CA TYR A 366 -7.07 13.70 -4.76
C TYR A 366 -6.72 12.26 -5.14
N ALA A 367 -7.29 11.71 -6.22
CA ALA A 367 -6.92 10.39 -6.71
C ALA A 367 -5.45 10.31 -7.13
N CYS A 368 -4.88 11.36 -7.74
CA CYS A 368 -3.43 11.49 -7.96
C CYS A 368 -2.65 11.50 -6.64
N GLY A 369 -3.13 12.25 -5.63
CA GLY A 369 -2.56 12.27 -4.29
C GLY A 369 -2.50 10.89 -3.65
N PHE A 370 -3.53 10.08 -3.84
CA PHE A 370 -3.61 8.70 -3.32
C PHE A 370 -2.98 7.64 -4.23
N ALA A 371 -2.39 8.02 -5.37
CA ALA A 371 -1.76 7.07 -6.28
C ALA A 371 -0.78 6.13 -5.55
N SER A 372 -0.97 4.82 -5.77
CA SER A 372 -0.17 3.76 -5.14
C SER A 372 1.26 3.73 -5.67
N HIS A 373 1.43 3.93 -6.97
CA HIS A 373 2.70 3.92 -7.68
C HIS A 373 2.83 5.11 -8.65
N PRO A 374 3.04 6.34 -8.14
CA PRO A 374 3.16 7.51 -8.99
C PRO A 374 4.36 7.41 -9.95
N THR A 375 4.20 8.00 -11.13
CA THR A 375 5.20 8.04 -12.21
C THR A 375 5.71 9.46 -12.42
N GLU A 376 6.90 9.62 -13.01
CA GLU A 376 7.44 10.93 -13.37
C GLU A 376 6.48 11.70 -14.29
N ASN A 377 5.90 11.01 -15.29
CA ASN A 377 4.95 11.61 -16.23
C ASN A 377 3.76 12.26 -15.52
N MET A 378 3.25 11.64 -14.44
CA MET A 378 2.16 12.21 -13.66
C MET A 378 2.56 13.52 -12.98
N LEU A 379 3.77 13.57 -12.40
CA LEU A 379 4.30 14.80 -11.80
C LEU A 379 4.55 15.89 -12.85
N HIS A 380 5.08 15.52 -14.01
CA HIS A 380 5.29 16.44 -15.13
C HIS A 380 3.97 17.04 -15.61
N SER A 381 2.93 16.23 -15.79
CA SER A 381 1.60 16.73 -16.19
C SER A 381 0.99 17.68 -15.15
N LEU A 382 1.15 17.40 -13.84
CA LEU A 382 0.69 18.34 -12.80
C LEU A 382 1.49 19.65 -12.81
N LEU A 383 2.80 19.58 -13.08
CA LEU A 383 3.63 20.77 -13.23
C LEU A 383 3.17 21.63 -14.42
N GLU A 384 2.90 21.02 -15.59
CA GLU A 384 2.36 21.73 -16.75
C GLU A 384 0.99 22.36 -16.45
N LEU A 385 0.11 21.64 -15.75
CA LEU A 385 -1.18 22.18 -15.32
C LEU A 385 -1.02 23.38 -14.37
N SER A 386 -0.07 23.31 -13.44
CA SER A 386 0.19 24.40 -12.48
C SER A 386 0.73 25.67 -13.16
N GLN A 387 1.47 25.52 -14.26
CA GLN A 387 2.00 26.62 -15.07
C GLN A 387 0.96 27.15 -16.09
N GLY A 388 -0.07 26.35 -16.38
CA GLY A 388 -1.17 26.69 -17.26
C GLY A 388 -2.19 27.65 -16.62
N LYS A 389 -3.30 27.87 -17.32
CA LYS A 389 -4.42 28.69 -16.84
C LYS A 389 -5.38 27.81 -16.04
N ILE A 390 -5.47 28.06 -14.73
CA ILE A 390 -6.46 27.42 -13.86
C ILE A 390 -7.56 28.42 -13.53
N GLY A 391 -8.82 28.06 -13.82
CA GLY A 391 -9.97 28.95 -13.64
C GLY A 391 -10.35 29.24 -12.18
N SER A 392 -9.86 28.43 -11.24
CA SER A 392 -10.15 28.53 -9.80
C SER A 392 -8.89 28.48 -8.95
N THR A 393 -8.78 29.38 -7.97
CA THR A 393 -7.67 29.45 -7.00
C THR A 393 -7.60 28.19 -6.16
N ASP A 394 -8.74 27.69 -5.74
CA ASP A 394 -8.96 26.44 -5.01
C ASP A 394 -8.29 25.22 -5.64
N ILE A 395 -8.39 25.09 -6.97
CA ILE A 395 -7.82 23.97 -7.73
C ILE A 395 -6.32 24.18 -7.93
N LYS A 396 -5.86 25.43 -8.07
CA LYS A 396 -4.44 25.77 -8.07
C LYS A 396 -3.79 25.33 -6.75
N GLU A 397 -4.44 25.64 -5.63
CA GLU A 397 -3.99 25.23 -4.30
C GLU A 397 -3.90 23.71 -4.17
N SER A 398 -4.99 23.00 -4.49
CA SER A 398 -5.01 21.52 -4.45
C SER A 398 -3.94 20.91 -5.36
N THR A 399 -3.68 21.50 -6.54
CA THR A 399 -2.65 21.00 -7.46
C THR A 399 -1.26 21.04 -6.80
N VAL A 400 -0.89 22.17 -6.20
CA VAL A 400 0.43 22.34 -5.56
C VAL A 400 0.56 21.46 -4.30
N ILE A 401 -0.51 21.34 -3.50
CA ILE A 401 -0.55 20.46 -2.32
C ILE A 401 -0.32 18.99 -2.70
N ILE A 402 -0.95 18.53 -3.79
CA ILE A 402 -0.82 17.15 -4.28
C ILE A 402 0.54 16.92 -4.95
N MET A 403 1.13 17.91 -5.62
CA MET A 403 2.51 17.82 -6.12
C MET A 403 3.49 17.53 -4.98
N GLY A 404 3.30 18.14 -3.80
CA GLY A 404 4.07 17.81 -2.60
C GLY A 404 3.94 16.34 -2.19
N ALA A 405 2.73 15.76 -2.25
CA ALA A 405 2.50 14.36 -1.89
C ALA A 405 3.16 13.39 -2.89
N LEU A 406 3.09 13.70 -4.19
CA LEU A 406 3.76 12.92 -5.23
C LEU A 406 5.29 12.98 -5.09
N LEU A 407 5.83 14.15 -4.78
CA LEU A 407 7.26 14.35 -4.55
C LEU A 407 7.78 13.42 -3.43
N ARG A 408 7.07 13.40 -2.29
CA ARG A 408 7.41 12.51 -1.17
C ARG A 408 7.41 11.04 -1.61
N LYS A 409 6.37 10.60 -2.31
CA LYS A 409 6.24 9.21 -2.78
C LYS A 409 7.33 8.81 -3.77
N LEU A 410 7.74 9.71 -4.67
CA LEU A 410 8.83 9.47 -5.62
C LEU A 410 10.20 9.44 -4.92
N CYS A 411 10.44 10.32 -3.96
CA CYS A 411 11.68 10.31 -3.17
C CYS A 411 11.79 9.04 -2.30
N LEU A 412 10.69 8.55 -1.70
CA LEU A 412 10.67 7.27 -0.97
C LEU A 412 10.97 6.05 -1.86
N LYS A 413 10.71 6.13 -3.16
CA LYS A 413 11.06 5.10 -4.15
C LYS A 413 12.53 5.17 -4.61
N GLY A 414 13.33 6.13 -4.11
CA GLY A 414 14.70 6.35 -4.56
C GLY A 414 14.83 7.16 -5.85
N ALA A 415 13.74 7.76 -6.35
CA ALA A 415 13.72 8.56 -7.58
C ALA A 415 13.78 10.08 -7.29
N CYS A 416 14.49 10.48 -6.23
CA CYS A 416 14.50 11.88 -5.78
C CYS A 416 15.36 12.80 -6.67
N GLU A 417 16.30 12.24 -7.44
CA GLU A 417 17.24 12.97 -8.32
C GLU A 417 16.72 13.17 -9.76
N VAL A 418 15.49 12.72 -10.04
CA VAL A 418 14.88 12.84 -11.37
C VAL A 418 14.68 14.32 -11.73
N PRO A 419 14.96 14.77 -12.98
CA PRO A 419 14.94 16.19 -13.35
C PRO A 419 13.62 16.91 -13.02
N THR A 420 12.49 16.25 -13.29
CA THR A 420 11.16 16.79 -12.98
C THR A 420 10.96 16.97 -11.46
N VAL A 421 11.47 16.03 -10.66
CA VAL A 421 11.38 16.07 -9.18
C VAL A 421 12.23 17.21 -8.63
N VAL A 422 13.46 17.39 -9.14
CA VAL A 422 14.35 18.49 -8.73
C VAL A 422 13.71 19.85 -9.05
N LYS A 423 13.13 20.02 -10.25
CA LYS A 423 12.44 21.26 -10.63
C LYS A 423 11.26 21.59 -9.72
N VAL A 424 10.44 20.60 -9.38
CA VAL A 424 9.31 20.79 -8.45
C VAL A 424 9.81 21.08 -7.04
N LYS A 425 10.88 20.41 -6.61
CA LYS A 425 11.53 20.63 -5.30
C LYS A 425 12.01 22.08 -5.16
N GLU A 426 12.73 22.60 -6.15
CA GLU A 426 13.17 24.00 -6.19
C GLU A 426 11.97 24.97 -6.17
N MET A 427 10.93 24.69 -6.95
CA MET A 427 9.71 25.48 -6.97
C MET A 427 9.02 25.54 -5.59
N LEU A 428 8.91 24.40 -4.89
CA LEU A 428 8.27 24.33 -3.57
C LEU A 428 9.10 24.99 -2.47
N LEU A 429 10.43 24.94 -2.57
CA LEU A 429 11.33 25.57 -1.58
C LEU A 429 11.41 27.10 -1.78
N ALA A 430 11.46 27.58 -3.02
CA ALA A 430 11.49 29.01 -3.33
C ALA A 430 10.10 29.67 -3.31
N GLY A 431 9.03 28.88 -3.48
CA GLY A 431 7.65 29.36 -3.55
C GLY A 431 7.23 30.29 -2.42
N PRO A 432 7.41 29.91 -1.13
CA PRO A 432 7.03 30.76 0.00
C PRO A 432 7.67 32.16 -0.02
N ASP A 433 8.94 32.25 -0.43
CA ASP A 433 9.69 33.52 -0.47
C ASP A 433 9.42 34.34 -1.75
N SER A 434 8.79 33.73 -2.77
CA SER A 434 8.56 34.35 -4.08
C SER A 434 7.31 35.23 -4.16
N THR A 435 6.40 35.12 -3.19
CA THR A 435 5.10 35.81 -3.19
C THR A 435 4.82 36.48 -1.85
N GLN A 436 4.10 37.60 -1.89
CA GLN A 436 3.60 38.29 -0.70
C GLN A 436 2.12 37.98 -0.42
N VAL A 437 1.47 37.20 -1.30
CA VAL A 437 0.05 36.87 -1.18
C VAL A 437 -0.12 35.76 -0.13
N GLU A 438 -0.88 36.05 0.94
CA GLU A 438 -1.00 35.14 2.09
C GLU A 438 -1.53 33.73 1.72
N SER A 439 -2.52 33.64 0.84
CA SER A 439 -3.08 32.34 0.41
C SER A 439 -2.07 31.50 -0.38
N GLU A 440 -1.23 32.13 -1.20
CA GLU A 440 -0.19 31.43 -1.95
C GLU A 440 0.92 30.94 -1.02
N ILE A 441 1.28 31.69 0.03
CA ILE A 441 2.23 31.22 1.05
C ILE A 441 1.66 29.98 1.77
N GLN A 442 0.39 30.01 2.19
CA GLN A 442 -0.26 28.86 2.84
C GLN A 442 -0.26 27.63 1.93
N MET A 443 -0.55 27.81 0.64
CA MET A 443 -0.50 26.76 -0.37
C MET A 443 0.88 26.08 -0.41
N TYR A 444 1.97 26.85 -0.48
CA TYR A 444 3.32 26.28 -0.50
C TYR A 444 3.69 25.61 0.82
N LEU A 445 3.31 26.17 1.97
CA LEU A 445 3.56 25.55 3.28
C LEU A 445 2.81 24.22 3.43
N LEU A 446 1.56 24.12 2.95
CA LEU A 446 0.79 22.88 2.92
C LEU A 446 1.41 21.86 1.96
N ALA A 447 1.94 22.29 0.82
CA ALA A 447 2.66 21.42 -0.10
C ALA A 447 3.97 20.89 0.52
N LEU A 448 4.73 21.73 1.26
CA LEU A 448 5.90 21.31 2.02
C LEU A 448 5.54 20.33 3.15
N LYS A 449 4.38 20.52 3.80
CA LYS A 449 3.81 19.58 4.79
C LYS A 449 3.52 18.20 4.20
N ASN A 450 3.27 18.10 2.90
CA ASN A 450 3.16 16.82 2.19
C ASN A 450 4.50 16.28 1.69
N ALA A 451 5.38 17.15 1.19
CA ALA A 451 6.66 16.79 0.60
C ALA A 451 7.67 16.22 1.61
N LEU A 452 7.66 16.72 2.85
CA LEU A 452 8.58 16.33 3.92
C LEU A 452 10.06 16.27 3.50
N LEU A 453 10.51 17.33 2.83
CA LEU A 453 11.88 17.47 2.36
C LEU A 453 12.81 17.91 3.50
N PRO A 454 13.96 17.26 3.72
CA PRO A 454 14.92 17.70 4.74
C PRO A 454 15.37 19.17 4.56
N GLU A 455 15.56 19.59 3.31
CA GLU A 455 15.92 20.97 2.94
C GLU A 455 14.80 22.00 3.21
N GLY A 456 13.56 21.53 3.43
CA GLY A 456 12.44 22.37 3.81
C GLY A 456 12.42 22.74 5.29
N VAL A 457 13.19 22.06 6.15
CA VAL A 457 13.20 22.32 7.60
C VAL A 457 13.61 23.76 7.94
N PRO A 458 14.68 24.34 7.35
CA PRO A 458 15.03 25.75 7.59
C PRO A 458 13.95 26.73 7.14
N VAL A 459 13.29 26.45 6.01
CA VAL A 459 12.19 27.28 5.49
C VAL A 459 11.01 27.24 6.46
N LEU A 460 10.59 26.05 6.90
CA LEU A 460 9.52 25.89 7.87
C LEU A 460 9.87 26.56 9.21
N ALA A 461 11.13 26.49 9.65
CA ALA A 461 11.59 27.16 10.86
C ALA A 461 11.44 28.70 10.76
N LYS A 462 11.80 29.29 9.61
CA LYS A 462 11.60 30.73 9.34
C LYS A 462 10.13 31.14 9.45
N TYR A 463 9.23 30.38 8.84
CA TYR A 463 7.79 30.69 8.88
C TYR A 463 7.11 30.34 10.20
N ALA A 464 7.68 29.44 11.01
CA ALA A 464 7.21 29.16 12.36
C ALA A 464 7.38 30.36 13.32
N GLU A 465 8.33 31.25 13.04
CA GLU A 465 8.52 32.53 13.75
C GLU A 465 7.88 33.73 13.03
N SER A 466 6.97 33.53 12.05
CA SER A 466 6.28 34.61 11.34
C SER A 466 5.12 35.21 12.16
N GLU A 467 4.85 36.51 12.03
CA GLU A 467 3.81 37.21 12.83
C GLU A 467 2.40 36.68 12.56
N VAL A 468 2.17 36.09 11.38
CA VAL A 468 0.89 35.49 11.01
C VAL A 468 0.73 34.11 11.68
N GLY A 469 -0.24 33.98 12.58
CA GLY A 469 -0.49 32.75 13.34
C GLY A 469 -0.83 31.53 12.48
N ALA A 470 -1.53 31.74 11.35
CA ALA A 470 -1.84 30.67 10.40
C ALA A 470 -0.57 30.05 9.78
N PHE A 471 0.40 30.89 9.36
CA PHE A 471 1.67 30.40 8.81
C PHE A 471 2.47 29.63 9.88
N SER A 472 2.52 30.19 11.09
CA SER A 472 3.21 29.56 12.22
C SER A 472 2.62 28.19 12.55
N THR A 473 1.30 28.07 12.58
CA THR A 473 0.60 26.81 12.88
C THR A 473 0.82 25.78 11.79
N ILE A 474 0.71 26.15 10.51
CA ILE A 474 0.97 25.23 9.39
C ILE A 474 2.42 24.76 9.42
N ALA A 475 3.38 25.66 9.64
CA ALA A 475 4.80 25.33 9.68
C ALA A 475 5.16 24.38 10.84
N ILE A 476 4.63 24.62 12.05
CA ILE A 476 4.89 23.75 13.20
C ILE A 476 4.20 22.39 13.03
N THR A 477 2.96 22.35 12.55
CA THR A 477 2.28 21.07 12.26
C THR A 477 2.92 20.32 11.10
N ALA A 478 3.62 21.01 10.19
CA ALA A 478 4.47 20.37 9.19
C ALA A 478 5.71 19.75 9.84
N LEU A 479 6.40 20.48 10.72
CA LEU A 479 7.55 19.97 11.48
C LEU A 479 7.20 18.74 12.33
N GLN A 480 5.98 18.68 12.89
CA GLN A 480 5.49 17.53 13.64
C GLN A 480 5.51 16.20 12.85
N ARG A 481 5.47 16.27 11.51
CA ARG A 481 5.47 15.09 10.64
C ARG A 481 6.85 14.58 10.27
N TYR A 482 7.90 15.38 10.50
CA TYR A 482 9.27 14.96 10.20
C TYR A 482 9.73 13.88 11.18
N ASN A 483 10.66 13.03 10.73
CA ASN A 483 11.32 12.09 11.62
C ASN A 483 12.06 12.89 12.72
N PRO A 484 11.95 12.51 14.01
CA PRO A 484 12.69 13.14 15.10
C PRO A 484 14.19 13.36 14.85
N GLU A 485 14.83 12.51 14.03
CA GLU A 485 16.25 12.66 13.65
C GLU A 485 16.55 13.93 12.82
N LEU A 486 15.57 14.42 12.07
CA LEU A 486 15.70 15.65 11.25
C LEU A 486 15.42 16.93 12.07
N ILE A 487 14.93 16.80 13.29
CA ILE A 487 14.66 17.94 14.19
C ILE A 487 15.97 18.31 14.90
N THR A 488 16.73 19.20 14.26
CA THR A 488 18.02 19.69 14.77
C THR A 488 17.86 20.45 16.09
N PRO A 489 18.94 20.57 16.90
CA PRO A 489 18.90 21.37 18.13
C PRO A 489 18.55 22.85 17.88
N GLU A 490 18.82 23.38 16.69
CA GLU A 490 18.43 24.74 16.29
C GLU A 490 16.91 24.89 16.20
N VAL A 491 16.24 23.91 15.57
CA VAL A 491 14.77 23.86 15.48
C VAL A 491 14.17 23.71 16.89
N LYS A 492 14.76 22.86 17.75
CA LYS A 492 14.31 22.76 19.15
C LYS A 492 14.44 24.08 19.90
N LYS A 493 15.56 24.80 19.73
CA LYS A 493 15.76 26.12 20.36
C LYS A 493 14.72 27.13 19.87
N MET A 494 14.36 27.10 18.59
CA MET A 494 13.27 27.90 18.02
C MET A 494 11.92 27.54 18.64
N LEU A 495 11.55 26.26 18.70
CA LEU A 495 10.29 25.82 19.31
C LEU A 495 10.18 26.23 20.79
N ASN A 496 11.30 26.17 21.53
CA ASN A 496 11.36 26.66 22.90
C ASN A 496 11.13 28.19 22.98
N ARG A 497 11.68 28.98 22.07
CA ARG A 497 11.41 30.44 22.01
C ARG A 497 9.94 30.74 21.77
N ILE A 498 9.31 29.98 20.86
CA ILE A 498 7.89 30.11 20.52
C ILE A 498 7.02 29.77 21.74
N TYR A 499 7.29 28.62 22.39
CA TYR A 499 6.50 28.16 23.53
C TYR A 499 6.60 29.10 24.75
N HIS A 500 7.83 29.49 25.10
CA HIS A 500 8.14 30.32 26.27
C HIS A 500 7.97 31.82 26.01
N GLN A 501 7.72 32.25 24.76
CA GLN A 501 7.50 33.64 24.38
C GLN A 501 8.69 34.57 24.73
N ASN A 502 9.93 34.09 24.56
CA ASN A 502 11.12 34.83 24.97
C ASN A 502 11.37 36.12 24.18
N GLN A 503 10.86 36.19 22.95
CA GLN A 503 11.06 37.33 22.04
C GLN A 503 9.78 38.11 21.78
N ARG A 504 8.66 37.39 21.63
CA ARG A 504 7.36 37.97 21.32
C ARG A 504 6.23 37.11 21.86
N ILE A 505 5.03 37.69 21.87
CA ILE A 505 3.79 36.99 22.17
C ILE A 505 3.39 36.17 20.94
N TYR A 506 2.94 34.95 21.19
CA TYR A 506 2.45 33.99 20.20
C TYR A 506 1.07 33.50 20.62
N GLU A 507 0.21 33.19 19.65
CA GLU A 507 -1.10 32.58 19.89
C GLU A 507 -1.01 31.26 20.67
N LYS A 508 -2.07 30.94 21.43
CA LYS A 508 -2.16 29.72 22.24
C LYS A 508 -2.02 28.46 21.37
N ASN A 509 -2.65 28.44 20.19
CA ASN A 509 -2.58 27.32 19.23
C ASN A 509 -1.17 27.03 18.76
N VAL A 510 -0.42 28.09 18.43
CA VAL A 510 0.97 28.01 17.95
C VAL A 510 1.86 27.45 19.05
N ARG A 511 1.70 27.93 20.28
CA ARG A 511 2.46 27.45 21.44
C ARG A 511 2.15 26.00 21.80
N ALA A 512 0.87 25.63 21.80
CA ALA A 512 0.44 24.26 22.06
C ALA A 512 1.03 23.30 21.00
N ALA A 513 0.97 23.66 19.72
CA ALA A 513 1.62 22.87 18.66
C ALA A 513 3.14 22.77 18.85
N ALA A 514 3.81 23.86 19.25
CA ALA A 514 5.25 23.83 19.50
C ALA A 514 5.61 22.87 20.63
N ALA A 515 4.83 22.85 21.71
CA ALA A 515 5.00 21.91 22.81
C ALA A 515 4.82 20.44 22.37
N ASP A 516 3.83 20.17 21.52
CA ASP A 516 3.59 18.82 20.99
C ASP A 516 4.81 18.32 20.19
N VAL A 517 5.41 19.18 19.37
CA VAL A 517 6.62 18.85 18.60
C VAL A 517 7.82 18.62 19.53
N ILE A 518 8.01 19.44 20.57
CA ILE A 518 9.11 19.25 21.53
C ILE A 518 8.97 17.90 22.24
N MET A 519 7.76 17.56 22.72
CA MET A 519 7.50 16.33 23.45
C MET A 519 7.65 15.07 22.57
N SER A 520 7.33 15.15 21.27
CA SER A 520 7.47 14.02 20.34
C SER A 520 8.90 13.85 19.80
N SER A 521 9.71 14.92 19.79
CA SER A 521 11.02 14.95 19.11
C SER A 521 12.20 14.63 20.02
N SER A 522 12.14 13.57 20.83
CA SER A 522 13.19 13.16 21.78
C SER A 522 13.69 14.34 22.67
N PRO A 523 12.86 14.81 23.60
CA PRO A 523 13.18 16.00 24.39
C PRO A 523 14.35 15.74 25.37
N SER A 524 15.10 16.79 25.69
CA SER A 524 16.12 16.77 26.74
C SER A 524 15.49 16.93 28.13
N TYR A 525 16.25 16.57 29.17
CA TYR A 525 15.80 16.73 30.57
C TYR A 525 15.40 18.18 30.90
N MET A 526 16.17 19.17 30.43
CA MET A 526 15.89 20.58 30.69
C MET A 526 14.65 21.08 29.95
N GLU A 527 14.40 20.61 28.73
CA GLU A 527 13.18 20.96 27.98
C GLU A 527 11.94 20.44 28.69
N VAL A 528 11.93 19.16 29.08
CA VAL A 528 10.80 18.58 29.85
C VAL A 528 10.61 19.32 31.17
N LYS A 529 11.70 19.65 31.87
CA LYS A 529 11.64 20.41 33.12
C LYS A 529 11.05 21.81 32.93
N ASN A 530 11.47 22.54 31.91
CA ASN A 530 10.93 23.88 31.62
C ASN A 530 9.45 23.84 31.22
N LEU A 531 9.04 22.83 30.44
CA LEU A 531 7.63 22.61 30.07
C LEU A 531 6.78 22.24 31.28
N LEU A 532 7.30 21.46 32.24
CA LEU A 532 6.57 21.18 33.48
C LEU A 532 6.51 22.42 34.38
N LEU A 533 7.61 23.18 34.46
CA LEU A 533 7.71 24.41 35.25
C LEU A 533 6.87 25.57 34.70
N SER A 534 6.43 25.53 33.44
CA SER A 534 5.48 26.52 32.91
C SER A 534 4.03 26.25 33.36
N ILE A 535 3.65 25.01 33.68
CA ILE A 535 2.27 24.65 34.07
C ILE A 535 1.87 25.40 35.35
N GLY A 536 0.89 26.29 35.27
CA GLY A 536 0.45 27.18 36.34
C GLY A 536 0.82 28.64 36.13
N HIS A 537 1.70 28.94 35.17
CA HIS A 537 2.03 30.30 34.73
C HIS A 537 1.54 30.61 33.31
N LEU A 538 0.84 29.67 32.65
CA LEU A 538 0.22 29.87 31.33
C LEU A 538 -1.23 30.35 31.49
N PRO A 539 -1.89 30.77 30.40
CA PRO A 539 -3.33 31.01 30.40
C PRO A 539 -4.14 29.79 30.87
N HIS A 540 -5.36 30.03 31.38
CA HIS A 540 -6.20 29.03 32.06
C HIS A 540 -6.28 27.69 31.31
N GLU A 541 -6.82 27.69 30.09
CA GLU A 541 -7.00 26.47 29.29
C GLU A 541 -5.68 25.86 28.81
N MET A 542 -4.63 26.67 28.61
CA MET A 542 -3.33 26.17 28.20
C MET A 542 -2.64 25.38 29.33
N ASN A 543 -2.81 25.78 30.59
CA ASN A 543 -2.33 25.01 31.74
C ASN A 543 -2.96 23.62 31.77
N LYS A 544 -4.29 23.56 31.60
CA LYS A 544 -5.04 22.32 31.58
C LYS A 544 -4.65 21.44 30.40
N TYR A 545 -4.50 22.01 29.20
CA TYR A 545 -4.04 21.30 28.01
C TYR A 545 -2.67 20.64 28.22
N MET A 546 -1.68 21.42 28.68
CA MET A 546 -0.32 20.93 28.93
C MET A 546 -0.28 19.85 30.00
N LEU A 547 -1.07 20.01 31.07
CA LEU A 547 -1.21 19.01 32.13
C LEU A 547 -1.81 17.71 31.57
N SER A 548 -2.92 17.80 30.83
CA SER A 548 -3.57 16.65 30.20
C SER A 548 -2.61 15.93 29.25
N LYS A 549 -1.78 16.66 28.50
CA LYS A 549 -0.79 16.08 27.59
C LYS A 549 0.30 15.29 28.33
N VAL A 550 0.82 15.82 29.43
CA VAL A 550 1.78 15.13 30.30
C VAL A 550 1.16 13.87 30.90
N GLN A 551 -0.09 13.94 31.36
CA GLN A 551 -0.82 12.78 31.89
C GLN A 551 -1.03 11.71 30.82
N ASP A 552 -1.35 12.10 29.58
CA ASP A 552 -1.49 11.16 28.46
C ASP A 552 -0.17 10.48 28.10
N ILE A 553 0.95 11.23 28.05
CA ILE A 553 2.30 10.67 27.84
C ILE A 553 2.63 9.60 28.89
N LEU A 554 2.28 9.85 30.16
CA LEU A 554 2.54 8.92 31.27
C LEU A 554 1.67 7.66 31.19
N ARG A 555 0.39 7.83 30.84
CA ARG A 555 -0.60 6.75 30.77
C ARG A 555 -0.42 5.87 29.54
N PHE A 556 -0.16 6.48 28.38
CA PHE A 556 0.00 5.78 27.11
C PHE A 556 1.44 5.32 26.85
N GLU A 557 2.36 5.59 27.79
CA GLU A 557 3.77 5.20 27.75
C GLU A 557 4.50 5.62 26.46
N MET A 558 4.26 6.87 26.04
CA MET A 558 4.92 7.46 24.87
C MET A 558 6.45 7.52 25.06
N PRO A 559 7.25 7.72 23.98
CA PRO A 559 8.72 7.70 24.07
C PRO A 559 9.33 8.62 25.14
N ALA A 560 8.73 9.80 25.37
CA ALA A 560 9.18 10.76 26.38
C ALA A 560 8.86 10.35 27.84
N CYS A 561 8.07 9.30 28.06
CA CYS A 561 7.55 8.91 29.37
C CYS A 561 8.65 8.64 30.40
N LYS A 562 9.75 7.98 30.02
CA LYS A 562 10.88 7.71 30.94
C LYS A 562 11.51 9.00 31.48
N LEU A 563 11.69 10.00 30.62
CA LEU A 563 12.25 11.30 30.99
C LEU A 563 11.27 12.12 31.82
N VAL A 564 9.99 12.13 31.45
CA VAL A 564 8.94 12.79 32.26
C VAL A 564 8.91 12.20 33.67
N ARG A 565 8.91 10.86 33.81
CA ARG A 565 8.99 10.18 35.12
C ARG A 565 10.26 10.55 35.90
N GLN A 566 11.39 10.79 35.23
CA GLN A 566 12.62 11.24 35.88
C GLN A 566 12.51 12.68 36.40
N VAL A 567 11.95 13.59 35.59
CA VAL A 567 11.77 15.00 36.00
C VAL A 567 10.74 15.14 37.11
N MET A 568 9.71 14.29 37.13
CA MET A 568 8.67 14.28 38.17
C MET A 568 9.13 13.73 39.53
N LYS A 569 10.38 13.26 39.65
CA LYS A 569 10.98 12.96 40.95
C LYS A 569 11.24 14.22 41.78
N ASP A 570 11.42 15.36 41.11
CA ASP A 570 11.59 16.65 41.77
C ASP A 570 10.23 17.16 42.27
N MET A 571 10.10 17.41 43.57
CA MET A 571 8.83 17.91 44.15
C MET A 571 8.41 19.29 43.63
N VAL A 572 9.37 20.08 43.12
CA VAL A 572 9.10 21.40 42.53
C VAL A 572 8.35 21.29 41.21
N SER A 573 8.67 20.27 40.40
CA SER A 573 8.02 20.03 39.11
C SER A 573 6.74 19.20 39.25
N HIS A 574 6.64 18.37 40.29
CA HIS A 574 5.50 17.49 40.53
C HIS A 574 4.95 17.66 41.95
N ASN A 575 3.85 18.41 42.05
CA ASN A 575 3.09 18.61 43.27
C ASN A 575 1.59 18.77 42.94
N TYR A 576 0.76 18.65 43.98
CA TYR A 576 -0.69 18.74 43.83
C TYR A 576 -1.13 20.10 43.29
N ASP A 577 -0.49 21.20 43.70
CA ASP A 577 -0.84 22.56 43.23
C ASP A 577 -0.67 22.71 41.70
N ARG A 578 0.41 22.17 41.15
CA ARG A 578 0.72 22.23 39.72
C ARG A 578 -0.14 21.26 38.90
N PHE A 579 -0.52 20.12 39.48
CA PHE A 579 -1.31 19.07 38.82
C PHE A 579 -2.82 19.17 39.10
N SER A 580 -3.29 20.16 39.86
CA SER A 580 -4.71 20.43 40.14
C SER A 580 -5.24 21.63 39.34
N LYS A 581 -4.96 21.70 38.03
CA LYS A 581 -5.44 22.81 37.18
C LYS A 581 -6.85 22.53 36.67
N THR A 582 -7.69 23.54 36.75
CA THR A 582 -9.06 23.56 36.23
C THR A 582 -9.07 24.01 34.77
N GLY A 583 -10.13 23.66 34.04
CA GLY A 583 -10.32 23.94 32.61
C GLY A 583 -10.95 22.75 31.88
N SER A 584 -11.41 22.98 30.65
CA SER A 584 -12.08 21.98 29.81
C SER A 584 -11.15 21.30 28.80
N SER A 585 -9.95 21.84 28.57
CA SER A 585 -8.98 21.30 27.61
C SER A 585 -8.52 19.88 27.98
N SER A 586 -8.32 19.04 26.97
CA SER A 586 -8.04 17.62 27.19
C SER A 586 -7.11 17.04 26.13
N ALA A 587 -6.44 15.94 26.50
CA ALA A 587 -5.59 15.15 25.63
C ALA A 587 -5.76 13.68 26.02
N PHE A 588 -6.06 12.82 25.06
CA PHE A 588 -6.32 11.40 25.32
C PHE A 588 -5.93 10.51 24.15
N SER A 589 -5.02 9.58 24.39
CA SER A 589 -4.67 8.48 23.49
C SER A 589 -5.24 7.14 23.98
N GLY A 590 -5.81 6.36 23.07
CA GLY A 590 -6.37 5.04 23.33
C GLY A 590 -6.15 4.04 22.19
N PHE A 591 -6.43 2.77 22.44
CA PHE A 591 -6.34 1.70 21.44
C PHE A 591 -7.72 1.45 20.81
N MET A 592 -7.82 1.50 19.49
CA MET A 592 -9.00 1.05 18.76
C MET A 592 -8.99 -0.48 18.58
N ALA A 593 -7.82 -1.01 18.25
CA ALA A 593 -7.61 -2.44 18.05
C ALA A 593 -6.16 -2.81 18.37
N ARG A 594 -5.97 -3.91 19.10
CA ARG A 594 -4.65 -4.48 19.39
C ARG A 594 -4.66 -5.94 18.98
N THR A 595 -4.24 -6.21 17.75
CA THR A 595 -4.13 -7.56 17.19
C THR A 595 -2.65 -7.94 17.05
N ALA A 596 -2.37 -9.21 16.72
CA ALA A 596 -0.99 -9.66 16.47
C ALA A 596 -0.37 -8.99 15.24
N ASP A 597 -1.20 -8.61 14.25
CA ASP A 597 -0.74 -8.12 12.95
C ASP A 597 -0.71 -6.58 12.91
N VAL A 598 -1.70 -5.93 13.54
CA VAL A 598 -1.88 -4.48 13.51
C VAL A 598 -2.30 -3.94 14.88
N THR A 599 -1.69 -2.82 15.25
CA THR A 599 -2.13 -1.97 16.37
C THR A 599 -2.65 -0.65 15.85
N CYS A 600 -3.92 -0.37 16.11
CA CYS A 600 -4.58 0.89 15.75
C CYS A 600 -4.83 1.72 17.01
N THR A 601 -4.43 2.98 16.98
CA THR A 601 -4.54 3.92 18.10
C THR A 601 -5.27 5.18 17.66
N TYR A 602 -6.10 5.72 18.53
CA TYR A 602 -6.69 7.04 18.35
C TYR A 602 -6.14 8.01 19.38
N ASN A 603 -6.00 9.27 19.00
CA ASN A 603 -5.64 10.38 19.88
C ASN A 603 -6.61 11.53 19.65
N LEU A 604 -7.14 12.10 20.72
CA LEU A 604 -8.01 13.27 20.72
C LEU A 604 -7.42 14.34 21.63
N ASP A 605 -6.95 15.42 21.03
CA ASP A 605 -6.41 16.60 21.72
C ASP A 605 -7.33 17.81 21.47
N ILE A 606 -7.85 18.41 22.53
CA ILE A 606 -8.79 19.54 22.47
C ILE A 606 -8.29 20.70 23.29
N LEU A 607 -8.19 21.86 22.66
CA LEU A 607 -7.86 23.13 23.26
C LEU A 607 -9.07 24.07 23.17
N TYR A 608 -9.54 24.53 24.32
CA TYR A 608 -10.58 25.54 24.43
C TYR A 608 -9.99 26.94 24.59
N SER A 609 -10.77 27.96 24.23
CA SER A 609 -10.55 29.35 24.63
C SER A 609 -11.01 29.56 26.08
N GLY A 610 -10.58 30.65 26.72
CA GLY A 610 -11.00 31.00 28.08
C GLY A 610 -12.52 31.18 28.23
N SER A 611 -13.18 31.59 27.15
CA SER A 611 -14.64 31.66 26.98
C SER A 611 -15.35 30.30 26.98
N GLY A 612 -14.62 29.18 26.88
CA GLY A 612 -15.19 27.84 26.76
C GLY A 612 -15.58 27.44 25.32
N THR A 613 -15.31 28.30 24.32
CA THR A 613 -15.44 27.94 22.90
C THR A 613 -14.30 27.01 22.47
N LEU A 614 -14.57 26.14 21.49
CA LEU A 614 -13.53 25.29 20.90
C LEU A 614 -12.56 26.17 20.10
N ARG A 615 -11.26 26.13 20.43
CA ARG A 615 -10.22 26.81 19.66
C ARG A 615 -9.58 25.86 18.65
N ARG A 616 -9.24 24.65 19.09
CA ARG A 616 -8.66 23.60 18.24
C ARG A 616 -9.02 22.21 18.76
N SER A 617 -9.49 21.33 17.86
CA SER A 617 -9.61 19.89 18.10
C SER A 617 -8.77 19.14 17.10
N ASN A 618 -7.94 18.21 17.56
CA ASN A 618 -7.13 17.32 16.75
C ASN A 618 -7.49 15.88 17.06
N MET A 619 -8.09 15.20 16.09
CA MET A 619 -8.34 13.77 16.15
C MET A 619 -7.40 13.06 15.19
N ASN A 620 -6.51 12.21 15.70
CA ASN A 620 -5.56 11.43 14.91
C ASN A 620 -5.82 9.94 15.08
N ILE A 621 -5.82 9.19 13.99
CA ILE A 621 -5.87 7.73 13.96
C ILE A 621 -4.61 7.21 13.28
N TYR A 622 -3.83 6.43 14.02
CA TYR A 622 -2.63 5.78 13.53
C TYR A 622 -2.82 4.28 13.41
N GLY A 623 -2.27 3.71 12.34
CA GLY A 623 -2.13 2.26 12.16
C GLY A 623 -0.67 1.88 12.15
N GLN A 624 -0.27 0.95 13.02
CA GLN A 624 1.10 0.46 13.09
C GLN A 624 1.15 -1.04 12.74
N SER A 625 2.08 -1.39 11.85
CA SER A 625 2.38 -2.77 11.45
C SER A 625 3.88 -2.87 11.14
N ASN A 626 4.55 -3.95 11.56
CA ASN A 626 5.98 -4.21 11.32
C ASN A 626 6.89 -3.00 11.64
N ASN A 627 6.69 -2.36 12.79
CA ASN A 627 7.37 -1.13 13.24
C ASN A 627 7.18 0.12 12.35
N ALA A 628 6.40 0.05 11.29
CA ALA A 628 6.04 1.21 10.50
C ALA A 628 4.72 1.82 10.98
N LEU A 629 4.69 3.15 11.05
CA LEU A 629 3.52 3.94 11.42
C LEU A 629 2.90 4.55 10.16
N LEU A 630 1.60 4.37 9.98
CA LEU A 630 0.81 5.03 8.96
C LEU A 630 -0.13 6.02 9.64
N HIS A 631 -0.12 7.27 9.17
CA HIS A 631 -1.12 8.24 9.60
C HIS A 631 -2.39 8.05 8.76
N GLY A 632 -3.36 7.31 9.30
CA GLY A 632 -4.56 6.89 8.58
C GLY A 632 -5.55 8.03 8.36
N LEU A 633 -5.92 8.70 9.45
CA LEU A 633 -6.86 9.84 9.43
C LEU A 633 -6.41 10.87 10.45
N GLN A 634 -6.34 12.12 10.05
CA GLN A 634 -6.35 13.26 10.96
C GLN A 634 -7.45 14.22 10.56
N VAL A 635 -8.26 14.62 11.54
CA VAL A 635 -9.26 15.68 11.41
C VAL A 635 -8.93 16.74 12.44
N THR A 636 -8.55 17.90 11.94
CA THR A 636 -8.31 19.09 12.74
C THR A 636 -9.45 20.07 12.52
N ILE A 637 -10.12 20.49 13.58
CA ILE A 637 -11.13 21.55 13.55
C ILE A 637 -10.53 22.76 14.26
N GLU A 638 -10.57 23.91 13.60
CA GLU A 638 -10.13 25.19 14.15
C GLU A 638 -11.30 26.16 14.13
N ALA A 639 -11.47 26.89 15.24
CA ALA A 639 -12.50 27.90 15.36
C ALA A 639 -11.97 29.10 16.15
N GLN A 640 -12.39 30.30 15.74
CA GLN A 640 -11.93 31.58 16.27
C GLN A 640 -13.08 32.61 16.20
N GLY A 641 -13.13 33.58 17.12
CA GLY A 641 -14.09 34.68 17.07
C GLY A 641 -15.56 34.25 17.17
N LEU A 642 -15.84 33.13 17.85
CA LEU A 642 -17.19 32.63 18.11
C LEU A 642 -17.77 33.12 19.45
N GLU A 643 -16.96 33.82 20.24
CA GLU A 643 -17.30 34.37 21.54
C GLU A 643 -18.46 35.35 21.46
N SER A 644 -18.53 36.14 20.38
CA SER A 644 -19.60 37.09 20.11
C SER A 644 -20.98 36.43 19.97
N LEU A 645 -21.05 35.17 19.53
CA LEU A 645 -22.32 34.43 19.36
C LEU A 645 -22.98 34.05 20.68
N ILE A 646 -22.16 33.86 21.72
CA ILE A 646 -22.58 33.45 23.05
C ILE A 646 -22.52 34.61 24.06
N ALA A 647 -22.33 35.84 23.57
CA ALA A 647 -22.14 37.05 24.39
C ALA A 647 -20.99 36.92 25.41
N ALA A 648 -19.93 36.19 25.06
CA ALA A 648 -18.70 36.10 25.83
C ALA A 648 -17.66 37.11 25.32
N THR A 649 -16.72 37.51 26.18
CA THR A 649 -15.58 38.33 25.76
C THR A 649 -14.46 37.47 25.19
N PRO A 650 -13.81 37.89 24.08
CA PRO A 650 -12.57 37.27 23.60
C PRO A 650 -11.46 37.31 24.66
N ASP A 651 -10.51 36.39 24.55
CA ASP A 651 -9.32 36.40 25.38
C ASP A 651 -8.34 37.52 24.96
N GLU A 652 -7.46 37.96 25.87
CA GLU A 652 -6.43 38.98 25.56
C GLU A 652 -5.60 38.59 24.32
N GLY A 653 -5.59 39.47 23.31
CA GLY A 653 -4.92 39.25 22.02
C GLY A 653 -5.79 38.60 20.94
N GLU A 654 -7.06 38.31 21.24
CA GLU A 654 -8.03 37.72 20.31
C GLU A 654 -9.20 38.67 19.97
N GLU A 655 -9.12 39.94 20.40
CA GLU A 655 -10.19 40.94 20.21
C GLU A 655 -10.41 41.33 18.74
N ASP A 656 -9.35 41.35 17.93
CA ASP A 656 -9.40 41.71 16.50
C ASP A 656 -9.62 40.51 15.57
N LEU A 657 -9.84 39.30 16.11
CA LEU A 657 -10.01 38.09 15.28
C LEU A 657 -11.42 38.02 14.68
N GLU A 658 -11.47 37.89 13.34
CA GLU A 658 -12.72 37.59 12.64
C GLU A 658 -13.27 36.20 13.00
N SER A 659 -14.60 36.07 13.06
CA SER A 659 -15.27 34.78 13.24
C SER A 659 -14.89 33.81 12.12
N PHE A 660 -14.24 32.71 12.46
CA PHE A 660 -13.74 31.72 11.51
C PHE A 660 -13.96 30.31 12.05
N ALA A 661 -14.36 29.39 11.17
CA ALA A 661 -14.25 27.97 11.44
C ALA A 661 -13.79 27.23 10.18
N GLY A 662 -12.85 26.32 10.37
CA GLY A 662 -12.27 25.51 9.32
C GLY A 662 -11.98 24.10 9.77
N MET A 663 -11.89 23.20 8.79
CA MET A 663 -11.50 21.82 8.98
C MET A 663 -10.31 21.50 8.06
N SER A 664 -9.25 20.96 8.65
CA SER A 664 -8.10 20.43 7.93
C SER A 664 -8.06 18.92 8.08
N ALA A 665 -7.95 18.22 6.96
CA ALA A 665 -7.96 16.76 6.94
C ALA A 665 -6.68 16.19 6.33
N LEU A 666 -6.18 15.11 6.91
CA LEU A 666 -5.10 14.30 6.37
C LEU A 666 -5.60 12.85 6.28
N LEU A 667 -5.49 12.26 5.10
CA LEU A 667 -5.89 10.88 4.83
C LEU A 667 -4.69 10.11 4.31
N PHE A 668 -4.37 8.97 4.92
CA PHE A 668 -3.29 8.06 4.49
C PHE A 668 -1.99 8.80 4.12
N ASP A 669 -1.49 9.62 5.05
CA ASP A 669 -0.31 10.49 4.89
C ASP A 669 -0.40 11.63 3.87
N VAL A 670 -1.56 11.87 3.25
CA VAL A 670 -1.80 12.99 2.34
C VAL A 670 -2.62 14.07 3.05
N GLN A 671 -2.02 15.23 3.28
CA GLN A 671 -2.71 16.45 3.70
C GLN A 671 -3.59 16.93 2.54
N LEU A 672 -4.88 17.05 2.80
CA LEU A 672 -5.84 17.65 1.88
C LEU A 672 -5.89 19.17 2.08
N ARG A 673 -6.50 19.86 1.13
CA ARG A 673 -6.77 21.29 1.27
C ARG A 673 -7.73 21.52 2.44
N PRO A 674 -7.44 22.44 3.37
CA PRO A 674 -8.38 22.83 4.41
C PRO A 674 -9.68 23.36 3.82
N VAL A 675 -10.81 23.00 4.42
CA VAL A 675 -12.14 23.46 4.05
C VAL A 675 -12.59 24.49 5.08
N THR A 676 -12.95 25.68 4.62
CA THR A 676 -13.50 26.73 5.48
C THR A 676 -15.01 26.59 5.58
N PHE A 677 -15.53 26.36 6.78
CA PHE A 677 -16.98 26.31 7.00
C PHE A 677 -17.60 27.69 6.91
N PHE A 678 -16.95 28.71 7.47
CA PHE A 678 -17.33 30.11 7.27
C PHE A 678 -16.16 31.02 7.62
N LYS A 679 -16.16 32.21 7.03
CA LYS A 679 -15.24 33.29 7.38
C LYS A 679 -15.99 34.61 7.45
N GLY A 680 -15.90 35.28 8.60
CA GLY A 680 -16.66 36.48 8.93
C GLY A 680 -18.07 36.17 9.44
N TYR A 681 -18.60 37.11 10.21
CA TYR A 681 -19.92 36.99 10.84
C TYR A 681 -21.07 36.93 9.82
N SER A 682 -20.96 37.62 8.69
CA SER A 682 -22.00 37.63 7.64
C SER A 682 -22.16 36.27 6.97
N ASP A 683 -21.06 35.59 6.62
CA ASP A 683 -21.09 34.24 6.02
C ASP A 683 -21.60 33.21 7.01
N LEU A 684 -21.20 33.32 8.28
CA LEU A 684 -21.73 32.47 9.36
C LEU A 684 -23.25 32.58 9.47
N MET A 685 -23.78 33.80 9.59
CA MET A 685 -25.24 33.99 9.73
C MET A 685 -25.98 33.52 8.48
N SER A 686 -25.43 33.78 7.28
CA SER A 686 -25.97 33.25 6.03
C SER A 686 -26.08 31.73 6.05
N LYS A 687 -25.02 31.03 6.47
CA LYS A 687 -25.01 29.57 6.53
C LYS A 687 -25.96 29.03 7.60
N MET A 688 -25.96 29.63 8.79
CA MET A 688 -26.85 29.24 9.88
C MET A 688 -28.34 29.33 9.50
N PHE A 689 -28.76 30.40 8.80
CA PHE A 689 -30.15 30.53 8.32
C PHE A 689 -30.49 29.62 7.14
N SER A 690 -29.48 29.16 6.40
CA SER A 690 -29.66 28.24 5.26
C SER A 690 -29.55 26.75 5.64
N MET A 691 -29.08 26.43 6.84
CA MET A 691 -28.88 25.05 7.27
C MET A 691 -30.22 24.39 7.60
N SER A 692 -30.62 23.42 6.78
CA SER A 692 -31.47 22.32 7.26
C SER A 692 -30.59 21.42 8.13
N GLY A 693 -31.14 20.82 9.20
CA GLY A 693 -30.40 19.89 10.07
C GLY A 693 -29.95 18.59 9.38
N ASP A 694 -29.95 18.54 8.05
CA ASP A 694 -29.55 17.39 7.26
C ASP A 694 -28.01 17.27 7.17
N PRO A 695 -27.46 16.04 7.16
CA PRO A 695 -26.01 15.83 7.05
C PRO A 695 -25.46 16.37 5.72
N ILE A 696 -24.42 17.21 5.80
CA ILE A 696 -23.69 17.71 4.64
C ILE A 696 -22.53 16.75 4.36
N ASN A 697 -22.44 16.24 3.13
CA ASN A 697 -21.32 15.40 2.71
C ASN A 697 -20.05 16.24 2.58
N VAL A 698 -19.00 15.87 3.33
CA VAL A 698 -17.73 16.59 3.40
C VAL A 698 -16.69 15.93 2.48
N VAL A 699 -16.55 14.61 2.56
CA VAL A 699 -15.69 13.81 1.67
C VAL A 699 -16.42 12.55 1.30
N LYS A 700 -16.61 12.32 0.01
CA LYS A 700 -17.14 11.06 -0.53
C LYS A 700 -16.19 10.60 -1.62
N GLY A 701 -15.86 9.32 -1.74
CA GLY A 701 -14.98 8.87 -2.85
C GLY A 701 -14.46 7.44 -2.73
N LEU A 702 -13.91 6.96 -3.84
CA LEU A 702 -13.27 5.64 -3.95
C LEU A 702 -11.76 5.82 -4.06
N ILE A 703 -11.01 5.11 -3.22
CA ILE A 703 -9.56 5.23 -3.10
C ILE A 703 -8.94 3.85 -3.28
N LEU A 704 -7.94 3.75 -4.16
CA LEU A 704 -7.07 2.57 -4.25
C LEU A 704 -5.94 2.71 -3.23
N LEU A 705 -6.02 1.96 -2.13
CA LEU A 705 -5.04 2.02 -1.03
C LEU A 705 -3.85 1.09 -1.23
N THR A 706 -4.12 -0.17 -1.52
CA THR A 706 -3.10 -1.21 -1.70
C THR A 706 -3.11 -1.62 -3.15
N ASP A 707 -1.94 -1.68 -3.76
CA ASP A 707 -1.82 -2.10 -5.16
C ASP A 707 -0.42 -2.67 -5.39
N HIS A 708 -0.40 -3.98 -5.50
CA HIS A 708 0.79 -4.77 -5.73
C HIS A 708 0.54 -5.65 -6.94
N SER A 709 1.46 -5.63 -7.89
CA SER A 709 1.45 -6.52 -9.04
C SER A 709 2.86 -7.03 -9.25
N GLN A 710 3.02 -8.35 -9.25
CA GLN A 710 4.29 -9.01 -9.47
C GLN A 710 4.09 -10.16 -10.45
N VAL A 711 4.94 -10.21 -11.47
CA VAL A 711 5.08 -11.38 -12.32
C VAL A 711 6.27 -12.16 -11.80
N ILE A 712 6.04 -13.42 -11.43
CA ILE A 712 7.03 -14.32 -10.86
C ILE A 712 7.33 -15.40 -11.90
N PRO A 713 8.52 -15.38 -12.52
CA PRO A 713 8.98 -16.47 -13.36
C PRO A 713 9.42 -17.64 -12.47
N LEU A 714 8.59 -18.68 -12.42
CA LEU A 714 8.90 -19.91 -11.69
C LEU A 714 10.01 -20.67 -12.41
N GLN A 715 10.78 -21.46 -11.65
CA GLN A 715 11.88 -22.25 -12.17
C GLN A 715 11.45 -23.33 -13.19
N SER A 716 10.16 -23.65 -13.29
CA SER A 716 9.59 -24.49 -14.37
C SER A 716 9.58 -23.82 -15.74
N GLY A 717 9.73 -22.51 -15.80
CA GLY A 717 9.35 -21.69 -16.95
C GLY A 717 7.87 -21.28 -16.95
N LEU A 718 7.08 -21.68 -15.94
CA LEU A 718 5.71 -21.18 -15.75
C LEU A 718 5.72 -19.76 -15.19
N ARG A 719 4.71 -18.97 -15.55
CA ARG A 719 4.54 -17.59 -15.10
C ARG A 719 3.41 -17.53 -14.07
N ALA A 720 3.74 -17.08 -12.87
CA ALA A 720 2.75 -16.77 -11.85
C ALA A 720 2.55 -15.24 -11.78
N ASN A 721 1.31 -14.79 -11.94
CA ASN A 721 0.94 -13.40 -11.73
C ASN A 721 0.31 -13.28 -10.35
N ALA A 722 0.86 -12.41 -9.51
CA ALA A 722 0.30 -12.08 -8.21
C ALA A 722 -0.16 -10.62 -8.22
N GLU A 723 -1.45 -10.41 -8.03
CA GLU A 723 -2.08 -9.08 -7.94
C GLU A 723 -2.78 -8.95 -6.59
N PHE A 724 -2.42 -7.95 -5.78
CA PHE A 724 -3.13 -7.61 -4.56
C PHE A 724 -3.61 -6.17 -4.66
N GLN A 725 -4.92 -5.99 -4.51
CA GLN A 725 -5.56 -4.69 -4.63
C GLN A 725 -6.46 -4.45 -3.42
N GLY A 726 -6.42 -3.23 -2.88
CA GLY A 726 -7.24 -2.77 -1.76
C GLY A 726 -8.00 -1.52 -2.17
N GLY A 727 -9.32 -1.60 -2.25
CA GLY A 727 -10.22 -0.48 -2.51
C GLY A 727 -10.93 -0.06 -1.24
N LEU A 728 -10.94 1.24 -0.96
CA LEU A 728 -11.69 1.84 0.13
C LEU A 728 -12.70 2.83 -0.43
N ALA A 729 -13.96 2.67 -0.06
CA ALA A 729 -14.97 3.71 -0.20
C ALA A 729 -15.07 4.49 1.11
N ILE A 730 -15.03 5.82 1.05
CA ILE A 730 -15.20 6.71 2.20
C ILE A 730 -16.40 7.62 1.95
N ASP A 731 -17.20 7.79 2.99
CA ASP A 731 -18.28 8.78 3.08
C ASP A 731 -18.25 9.44 4.47
N ILE A 732 -17.70 10.65 4.53
CA ILE A 732 -17.67 11.51 5.72
C ILE A 732 -18.75 12.58 5.53
N SER A 733 -19.70 12.59 6.45
CA SER A 733 -20.78 13.57 6.51
C SER A 733 -20.83 14.23 7.88
N GLY A 734 -21.16 15.52 7.90
CA GLY A 734 -21.30 16.31 9.12
C GLY A 734 -22.71 16.88 9.23
N GLY A 735 -23.39 16.62 10.33
CA GLY A 735 -24.65 17.26 10.71
C GLY A 735 -24.45 18.13 11.95
N MET A 736 -25.03 19.32 11.96
CA MET A 736 -24.99 20.21 13.12
C MET A 736 -26.37 20.82 13.37
N GLU A 737 -26.85 20.65 14.59
CA GLU A 737 -28.07 21.23 15.12
C GLU A 737 -27.68 22.23 16.21
N ILE A 738 -28.14 23.47 16.08
CA ILE A 738 -27.94 24.51 17.09
C ILE A 738 -29.31 25.06 17.48
N SER A 739 -29.62 25.02 18.77
CA SER A 739 -30.77 25.73 19.32
C SER A 739 -30.31 26.77 20.34
N LEU A 740 -30.40 28.04 19.95
CA LEU A 740 -30.12 29.16 20.87
C LEU A 740 -31.17 29.26 21.99
N TRP A 741 -32.40 28.81 21.75
CA TRP A 741 -33.48 28.84 22.75
C TRP A 741 -33.27 27.80 23.85
N TYR A 742 -32.95 26.56 23.46
CA TYR A 742 -32.62 25.49 24.42
C TYR A 742 -31.18 25.59 24.94
N ARG A 743 -30.35 26.44 24.35
CA ARG A 743 -28.91 26.57 24.63
C ARG A 743 -28.17 25.24 24.50
N GLU A 744 -28.54 24.49 23.47
CA GLU A 744 -27.96 23.20 23.14
C GLU A 744 -27.42 23.21 21.71
N SER A 745 -26.28 22.54 21.53
CA SER A 745 -25.73 22.23 20.23
C SER A 745 -25.38 20.75 20.17
N LYS A 746 -25.82 20.10 19.09
CA LYS A 746 -25.46 18.73 18.77
C LYS A 746 -24.76 18.71 17.43
N THR A 747 -23.54 18.18 17.42
CA THR A 747 -22.79 17.94 16.20
C THR A 747 -22.56 16.44 16.04
N SER A 748 -22.73 15.96 14.81
CA SER A 748 -22.50 14.57 14.44
C SER A 748 -21.59 14.53 13.23
N VAL A 749 -20.50 13.80 13.32
CA VAL A 749 -19.61 13.51 12.20
C VAL A 749 -19.66 12.01 11.97
N ASN A 750 -20.34 11.61 10.91
CA ASN A 750 -20.53 10.21 10.56
C ASN A 750 -19.50 9.84 9.51
N ASN A 751 -18.59 8.92 9.85
CA ASN A 751 -17.59 8.38 8.95
C ASN A 751 -17.98 6.95 8.58
N ARG A 752 -18.43 6.74 7.35
CA ARG A 752 -18.75 5.43 6.81
C ARG A 752 -17.66 5.00 5.84
N GLY A 753 -17.12 3.81 6.04
CA GLY A 753 -16.04 3.27 5.21
C GLY A 753 -16.28 1.81 4.83
N ALA A 754 -16.15 1.49 3.56
CA ALA A 754 -16.16 0.11 3.07
C ALA A 754 -14.80 -0.25 2.48
N LEU A 755 -14.09 -1.19 3.11
CA LEU A 755 -12.78 -1.66 2.67
C LEU A 755 -12.89 -3.06 2.08
N VAL A 756 -12.33 -3.25 0.90
CA VAL A 756 -12.21 -4.55 0.22
C VAL A 756 -10.76 -4.75 -0.20
N VAL A 757 -10.18 -5.87 0.22
CA VAL A 757 -8.85 -6.29 -0.23
C VAL A 757 -8.97 -7.63 -0.93
N ILE A 758 -8.45 -7.71 -2.15
CA ILE A 758 -8.46 -8.90 -3.01
C ILE A 758 -7.03 -9.18 -3.45
N GLY A 759 -6.53 -10.36 -3.11
CA GLY A 759 -5.30 -10.96 -3.61
C GLY A 759 -5.63 -12.07 -4.58
N ASN A 760 -5.29 -11.89 -5.85
CA ASN A 760 -5.44 -12.87 -6.92
C ASN A 760 -4.07 -13.37 -7.35
N VAL A 761 -3.85 -14.68 -7.28
CA VAL A 761 -2.65 -15.31 -7.82
C VAL A 761 -3.06 -16.29 -8.89
N THR A 762 -2.62 -16.06 -10.13
CA THR A 762 -2.88 -16.94 -11.28
C THR A 762 -1.59 -17.52 -11.83
N VAL A 763 -1.64 -18.77 -12.27
CA VAL A 763 -0.60 -19.41 -13.06
C VAL A 763 -1.25 -19.76 -14.38
N ASP A 764 -0.93 -18.96 -15.39
CA ASP A 764 -1.54 -19.05 -16.71
C ASP A 764 -0.60 -19.73 -17.70
N THR A 765 -1.14 -20.73 -18.40
CA THR A 765 -0.52 -21.32 -19.58
C THR A 765 -1.52 -21.33 -20.74
N ASP A 766 -1.05 -21.59 -21.95
CA ASP A 766 -1.92 -21.60 -23.15
C ASP A 766 -3.00 -22.70 -23.13
N PHE A 767 -2.90 -23.68 -22.22
CA PHE A 767 -3.73 -24.88 -22.19
C PHE A 767 -4.34 -25.19 -20.81
N VAL A 768 -3.87 -24.57 -19.73
CA VAL A 768 -4.49 -24.64 -18.39
C VAL A 768 -4.20 -23.36 -17.61
N SER A 769 -5.19 -22.89 -16.88
CA SER A 769 -5.04 -21.79 -15.92
C SER A 769 -5.49 -22.25 -14.54
N ALA A 770 -4.70 -21.94 -13.53
CA ALA A 770 -5.05 -22.16 -12.14
C ALA A 770 -4.98 -20.83 -11.40
N GLY A 771 -5.96 -20.56 -10.54
CA GLY A 771 -6.03 -19.30 -9.80
C GLY A 771 -6.55 -19.49 -8.39
N VAL A 772 -6.00 -18.71 -7.46
CA VAL A 772 -6.50 -18.58 -6.10
C VAL A 772 -6.72 -17.11 -5.81
N GLU A 773 -7.93 -16.80 -5.40
CA GLU A 773 -8.33 -15.48 -4.94
C GLU A 773 -8.56 -15.57 -3.43
N VAL A 774 -7.91 -14.70 -2.69
CA VAL A 774 -8.17 -14.49 -1.26
C VAL A 774 -8.59 -13.05 -1.07
N GLY A 775 -9.56 -12.82 -0.21
CA GLY A 775 -9.92 -11.45 0.11
C GLY A 775 -10.65 -11.34 1.42
N PHE A 776 -10.76 -10.12 1.89
CA PHE A 776 -11.64 -9.76 2.99
C PHE A 776 -12.35 -8.44 2.68
N GLU A 777 -13.56 -8.31 3.20
CA GLU A 777 -14.38 -7.13 3.09
C GLU A 777 -14.91 -6.73 4.47
N THR A 778 -14.99 -5.43 4.71
CA THR A 778 -15.50 -4.86 5.97
C THR A 778 -16.20 -3.53 5.70
N GLU A 779 -17.31 -3.31 6.40
CA GLU A 779 -18.15 -2.10 6.27
C GLU A 779 -18.22 -1.41 7.64
N ALA A 780 -17.26 -0.55 7.93
CA ALA A 780 -17.18 0.11 9.23
C ALA A 780 -17.91 1.47 9.22
N THR A 781 -18.60 1.79 10.31
CA THR A 781 -19.02 3.17 10.58
C THR A 781 -18.50 3.62 11.95
N LEU A 782 -17.98 4.84 11.98
CA LEU A 782 -17.49 5.50 13.17
C LEU A 782 -18.17 6.86 13.26
N ASP A 783 -19.01 7.02 14.28
CA ASP A 783 -19.79 8.23 14.49
C ASP A 783 -19.19 8.99 15.67
N PHE A 784 -18.84 10.25 15.44
CA PHE A 784 -18.36 11.16 16.48
C PHE A 784 -19.47 12.16 16.79
N ILE A 785 -20.06 12.05 17.98
CA ILE A 785 -21.17 12.88 18.42
C ILE A 785 -20.66 13.78 19.53
N THR A 786 -20.90 15.09 19.41
CA THR A 786 -20.64 16.04 20.47
C THR A 786 -21.92 16.78 20.82
N THR A 787 -22.35 16.62 22.06
CA THR A 787 -23.48 17.36 22.65
C THR A 787 -22.92 18.41 23.60
N VAL A 788 -23.29 19.67 23.36
CA VAL A 788 -22.88 20.82 24.16
C VAL A 788 -24.13 21.47 24.73
N GLN A 789 -24.22 21.55 26.05
CA GLN A 789 -25.19 22.39 26.75
C GLN A 789 -24.47 23.61 27.30
N PHE A 790 -24.78 24.78 26.75
CA PHE A 790 -24.14 26.05 27.07
C PHE A 790 -25.03 26.96 27.92
N SER A 791 -25.84 26.36 28.79
CA SER A 791 -26.75 27.08 29.70
C SER A 791 -26.02 27.81 30.83
N GLU A 792 -25.02 27.17 31.44
CA GLU A 792 -24.17 27.68 32.51
C GLU A 792 -22.68 27.39 32.21
N TYR A 793 -21.78 28.28 32.63
CA TYR A 793 -20.33 28.07 32.50
C TYR A 793 -19.79 27.37 33.76
N PRO A 794 -18.95 26.33 33.65
CA PRO A 794 -18.41 25.73 32.42
C PRO A 794 -19.44 24.90 31.65
N PHE A 795 -19.41 24.99 30.32
CA PHE A 795 -20.34 24.28 29.46
C PHE A 795 -20.24 22.76 29.66
N LEU A 796 -21.38 22.08 29.68
CA LEU A 796 -21.42 20.63 29.69
C LEU A 796 -21.17 20.13 28.28
N VAL A 797 -20.00 19.52 28.07
CA VAL A 797 -19.61 18.94 26.79
C VAL A 797 -19.53 17.42 26.97
N CYS A 798 -20.37 16.69 26.25
CA CYS A 798 -20.28 15.24 26.16
C CYS A 798 -19.90 14.85 24.73
N MET A 799 -18.76 14.16 24.61
CA MET A 799 -18.28 13.60 23.37
C MET A 799 -18.38 12.08 23.40
N GLN A 800 -18.89 11.51 22.33
CA GLN A 800 -19.01 10.08 22.12
C GLN A 800 -18.33 9.71 20.81
N MET A 801 -17.48 8.68 20.87
CA MET A 801 -16.93 8.06 19.68
C MET A 801 -17.49 6.64 19.60
N ASP A 802 -18.55 6.49 18.81
CA ASP A 802 -19.28 5.24 18.68
C ASP A 802 -18.86 4.48 17.42
N LYS A 803 -18.55 3.20 17.60
CA LYS A 803 -18.25 2.27 16.52
C LYS A 803 -19.42 1.31 16.42
N THR A 804 -20.15 1.37 15.32
CA THR A 804 -21.29 0.48 15.12
C THR A 804 -20.85 -0.97 14.91
N THR A 805 -21.82 -1.88 15.00
CA THR A 805 -21.60 -3.29 14.70
C THR A 805 -21.47 -3.47 13.19
N PHE A 806 -20.39 -4.10 12.73
CA PHE A 806 -20.12 -4.26 11.30
C PHE A 806 -19.83 -5.72 10.89
N PRO A 807 -20.17 -6.10 9.65
CA PRO A 807 -19.79 -7.38 9.08
C PRO A 807 -18.32 -7.39 8.64
N PHE A 808 -17.62 -8.47 8.93
CA PHE A 808 -16.30 -8.81 8.41
C PHE A 808 -16.39 -10.16 7.70
N ARG A 809 -16.19 -10.18 6.38
CA ARG A 809 -16.27 -11.41 5.59
C ARG A 809 -14.92 -11.73 4.96
N GLU A 810 -14.47 -12.96 5.14
CA GLU A 810 -13.29 -13.48 4.45
C GLU A 810 -13.73 -14.43 3.34
N MET A 811 -13.14 -14.28 2.15
CA MET A 811 -13.41 -15.12 1.00
C MET A 811 -12.16 -15.83 0.50
N VAL A 812 -12.35 -17.06 0.06
CA VAL A 812 -11.40 -17.83 -0.75
C VAL A 812 -12.14 -18.33 -1.96
N SER A 813 -11.66 -17.98 -3.14
CA SER A 813 -12.07 -18.61 -4.39
C SER A 813 -10.87 -19.37 -4.97
N LYS A 814 -11.13 -20.56 -5.48
CA LYS A 814 -10.16 -21.40 -6.17
C LYS A 814 -10.74 -21.78 -7.51
N GLN A 815 -9.99 -21.53 -8.57
CA GLN A 815 -10.43 -21.79 -9.94
C GLN A 815 -9.38 -22.57 -10.72
N GLU A 816 -9.84 -23.48 -11.55
CA GLU A 816 -9.03 -24.10 -12.61
C GLU A 816 -9.83 -24.12 -13.90
N LYS A 817 -9.24 -23.64 -14.98
CA LYS A 817 -9.90 -23.56 -16.29
C LYS A 817 -9.02 -24.19 -17.37
N LEU A 818 -9.67 -24.96 -18.23
CA LEU A 818 -9.15 -25.42 -19.51
C LEU A 818 -9.71 -24.53 -20.64
N PRO A 819 -9.00 -24.37 -21.78
CA PRO A 819 -9.48 -23.62 -22.94
C PRO A 819 -10.81 -24.14 -23.50
N SER A 820 -11.08 -25.43 -23.32
CA SER A 820 -12.31 -26.13 -23.70
C SER A 820 -12.67 -27.14 -22.61
N GLY A 821 -13.89 -27.05 -22.07
CA GLY A 821 -14.40 -28.00 -21.06
C GLY A 821 -14.97 -27.35 -19.80
N GLN A 822 -15.31 -28.20 -18.81
CA GLN A 822 -15.82 -27.75 -17.51
C GLN A 822 -14.73 -27.09 -16.68
N THR A 823 -15.08 -26.00 -16.01
CA THR A 823 -14.19 -25.29 -15.08
C THR A 823 -14.42 -25.79 -13.66
N PHE A 824 -13.35 -25.93 -12.89
CA PHE A 824 -13.45 -26.19 -11.46
C PHE A 824 -13.52 -24.86 -10.72
N PHE A 825 -14.53 -24.70 -9.88
CA PHE A 825 -14.68 -23.52 -9.03
C PHE A 825 -15.06 -23.96 -7.62
N SER A 826 -14.31 -23.49 -6.62
CA SER A 826 -14.61 -23.70 -5.21
C SER A 826 -14.52 -22.38 -4.46
N LYS A 827 -15.61 -22.01 -3.79
CA LYS A 827 -15.67 -20.81 -2.96
C LYS A 827 -15.94 -21.21 -1.51
N LYS A 828 -15.16 -20.63 -0.59
CA LYS A 828 -15.41 -20.69 0.86
C LYS A 828 -15.47 -19.27 1.37
N SER A 829 -16.53 -18.95 2.13
CA SER A 829 -16.62 -17.69 2.86
C SER A 829 -16.69 -17.98 4.36
N ARG A 830 -16.15 -17.05 5.15
CA ARG A 830 -16.32 -17.01 6.59
C ARG A 830 -16.82 -15.63 6.93
N ASP A 831 -18.02 -15.58 7.49
CA ASP A 831 -18.65 -14.33 7.88
C ASP A 831 -18.59 -14.21 9.40
N GLN A 832 -18.08 -13.07 9.87
CA GLN A 832 -17.99 -12.73 11.28
C GLN A 832 -18.63 -11.37 11.49
N LEU A 833 -19.34 -11.22 12.61
CA LEU A 833 -19.87 -9.92 13.03
C LEU A 833 -18.92 -9.35 14.09
N VAL A 834 -18.40 -8.15 13.87
CA VAL A 834 -17.58 -7.45 14.86
C VAL A 834 -18.51 -6.58 15.71
N PRO A 835 -18.60 -6.81 17.04
CA PRO A 835 -19.54 -6.08 17.89
C PRO A 835 -19.19 -4.59 17.91
N GLY A 836 -20.23 -3.76 17.92
CA GLY A 836 -20.11 -2.33 18.16
C GLY A 836 -19.60 -2.03 19.57
N SER A 837 -19.00 -0.86 19.74
CA SER A 837 -18.46 -0.40 21.03
C SER A 837 -18.24 1.10 21.01
N GLU A 838 -18.51 1.76 22.12
CA GLU A 838 -18.01 3.13 22.34
C GLU A 838 -16.56 3.09 22.81
N PHE A 839 -15.76 4.04 22.33
CA PHE A 839 -14.39 4.20 22.76
C PHE A 839 -14.30 5.26 23.87
N PRO A 840 -13.67 4.94 25.02
CA PRO A 840 -13.57 5.88 26.12
C PRO A 840 -12.67 7.06 25.76
N LEU A 841 -13.08 8.26 26.15
CA LEU A 841 -12.23 9.44 26.10
C LEU A 841 -11.63 9.69 27.50
N HIS A 842 -11.25 10.92 27.79
CA HIS A 842 -10.75 11.28 29.12
C HIS A 842 -11.86 11.19 30.19
N GLN A 843 -11.46 10.92 31.43
CA GLN A 843 -12.39 10.64 32.53
C GLN A 843 -13.37 11.80 32.79
N GLU A 844 -12.93 13.04 32.59
CA GLU A 844 -13.78 14.22 32.82
C GLU A 844 -14.92 14.27 31.80
N ASN A 845 -14.69 13.93 30.53
CA ASN A 845 -15.74 13.75 29.53
C ASN A 845 -16.75 12.68 29.98
N SER A 846 -16.30 11.53 30.49
CA SER A 846 -17.23 10.51 31.01
C SER A 846 -18.08 11.03 32.18
N ASN A 847 -17.52 11.89 33.03
CA ASN A 847 -18.27 12.53 34.12
C ASN A 847 -19.27 13.56 33.60
N MET A 848 -18.93 14.32 32.54
CA MET A 848 -19.85 15.25 31.88
C MET A 848 -20.98 14.49 31.17
N CYS A 849 -20.67 13.43 30.45
CA CYS A 849 -21.68 12.58 29.79
C CYS A 849 -22.67 11.97 30.77
N LYS A 850 -22.22 11.57 31.99
CA LYS A 850 -23.15 11.11 33.04
C LYS A 850 -24.19 12.17 33.39
N LYS A 851 -23.80 13.45 33.50
CA LYS A 851 -24.74 14.55 33.78
C LYS A 851 -25.67 14.85 32.60
N VAL A 852 -25.16 14.77 31.37
CA VAL A 852 -25.97 14.99 30.16
C VAL A 852 -27.02 13.89 30.01
N PHE A 853 -26.68 12.64 30.34
CA PHE A 853 -27.58 11.49 30.23
C PHE A 853 -28.27 11.10 31.56
N GLU A 854 -28.16 11.91 32.61
CA GLU A 854 -28.72 11.63 33.94
C GLU A 854 -30.26 11.53 33.93
N GLN A 855 -30.94 12.09 32.92
CA GLN A 855 -32.38 11.96 32.73
C GLN A 855 -32.80 10.76 31.85
N ALA A 856 -31.84 10.12 31.17
CA ALA A 856 -32.09 9.00 30.27
C ALA A 856 -31.90 7.62 30.94
N TRP A 857 -31.37 7.61 32.17
CA TRP A 857 -31.24 6.46 33.06
C TRP A 857 -32.16 6.64 34.26
#